data_AF-A0A1Q5TE20-F1
#
_entry.id   AF-A0A1Q5TE20-F1
#
_cell.length_a   1.000
_cell.length_b   1.000
_cell.length_c   1.000
_cell.angle_alpha   90.00
_cell.angle_beta   90.00
_cell.angle_gamma   90.00
#
_symmetry.space_group_name_H-M   'P 1'
#
loop_
_entity.id
_entity.type
_entity.pdbx_description
1 polymer ?
#
loop_
_entity_poly.entity_id
_entity_poly.type
_entity_poly.pdbx_seq_one_letter_code
_entity_poly.pdbx_strand_id
1 'polypeptide(L)'
;MEGHHDYEHLAWVAEEFWARKNYKSALACYTIACLAFVKIYPDRSADTDLLGLKDGAARCFEHLSDLSDPTDVSKFSNLKECIKLDFEVLKEKEKILDSNDEELLILRETLAENNAQIGNHEAALSLLRTNLKILECKEYGLEDEWTLQTRYRVGVELSLLGENQQALILLEKTLSVMTTNGFPQEQQEIVREAIHGAQEFIEKTVANEARNNAIPSNQYSRTADLKPCTPPEHQKLILGTFQSTSATSNETAVARSKENSQRLGNNEPQSIPLGLGPFRCNTLGALFNILWTVGVVSLVGKPQTLADEIKSSTDGTRSRASSCSPSIRPFIQLEKGAICHNEDGNGQDASSEKWLREVDTVVHSWMPLSKVNDKIRIAILDTGIDLGHPYFEERIRTGSTQSRRESINECKSFLRGKRGDEDAHGHGTHAASLLLRLAPNAKVYVARVVDDDGEISNPDAVAEEAINYASDPEYWNVHIISMSLGWKNIPESVERAIKKATMTREVFIFAAASNNGPTDDYSVTYPARAMMVFPVFAASSQGELQRFNPSHEHKKGLSTLGVNVTGPWTRHGTDEKSPTRCRSGTSIATPIMAASAALALQYIYQKPPLKIEGLDRLKGIDGMVELLSLMKPPHFNETPYFVKPGVWLREKEYARKKVEEKIQHIWYGQIQ
;
A
#
# COMPACT_ATOMS: atom_id res chain seq x y z
N MET A 1 1.65 -30.20 21.92
CA MET A 1 0.99 -30.33 23.24
C MET A 1 1.75 -31.26 24.16
N GLU A 2 2.15 -32.46 23.73
CA GLU A 2 3.16 -33.23 24.46
C GLU A 2 4.53 -32.55 24.29
N GLY A 3 5.16 -32.11 25.39
CA GLY A 3 6.53 -31.57 25.42
C GLY A 3 6.67 -30.06 25.68
N HIS A 4 5.83 -29.21 25.10
CA HIS A 4 5.92 -27.75 25.30
C HIS A 4 5.03 -27.30 26.47
N HIS A 5 5.66 -27.00 27.61
CA HIS A 5 5.08 -26.32 28.77
C HIS A 5 5.20 -24.78 28.70
N ASP A 6 5.78 -24.29 27.61
CA ASP A 6 6.18 -22.91 27.43
C ASP A 6 5.22 -22.22 26.44
N TYR A 7 4.36 -21.34 26.96
CA TYR A 7 3.44 -20.54 26.17
C TYR A 7 4.13 -19.31 25.57
N GLU A 8 5.19 -18.80 26.20
CA GLU A 8 5.97 -17.64 25.73
C GLU A 8 6.68 -17.99 24.41
N HIS A 9 7.29 -19.18 24.34
CA HIS A 9 7.87 -19.70 23.10
C HIS A 9 6.82 -19.91 22.00
N LEU A 10 5.62 -20.37 22.35
CA LEU A 10 4.52 -20.51 21.38
C LEU A 10 3.99 -19.15 20.91
N ALA A 11 3.96 -18.14 21.78
CA ALA A 11 3.65 -16.75 21.41
C ALA A 11 4.70 -16.18 20.46
N TRP A 12 6.00 -16.37 20.77
CA TRP A 12 7.10 -15.94 19.91
C TRP A 12 7.07 -16.61 18.52
N VAL A 13 6.78 -17.92 18.46
CA VAL A 13 6.58 -18.62 17.18
C VAL A 13 5.32 -18.13 16.44
N ALA A 14 4.27 -17.70 17.14
CA ALA A 14 3.09 -17.09 16.53
C ALA A 14 3.42 -15.73 15.89
N GLU A 15 4.18 -14.86 16.57
CA GLU A 15 4.66 -13.58 16.03
C GLU A 15 5.60 -13.78 14.82
N GLU A 16 6.45 -14.80 14.83
CA GLU A 16 7.28 -15.18 13.67
C GLU A 16 6.42 -15.61 12.46
N PHE A 17 5.35 -16.38 12.67
CA PHE A 17 4.41 -16.69 11.58
C PHE A 17 3.57 -15.47 11.15
N TRP A 18 3.22 -14.59 12.08
CA TRP A 18 2.49 -13.34 11.83
C TRP A 18 3.29 -12.38 10.95
N ALA A 19 4.57 -12.13 11.30
CA ALA A 19 5.49 -11.29 10.52
C ALA A 19 5.67 -11.82 9.09
N ARG A 20 5.66 -13.14 8.91
CA ARG A 20 5.72 -13.84 7.61
C ARG A 20 4.37 -13.93 6.89
N LYS A 21 3.31 -13.29 7.42
CA LYS A 21 1.92 -13.29 6.93
C LYS A 21 1.28 -14.68 6.80
N ASN A 22 1.78 -15.65 7.56
CA ASN A 22 1.20 -16.99 7.63
C ASN A 22 0.17 -17.07 8.76
N TYR A 23 -0.92 -16.33 8.60
CA TYR A 23 -1.96 -16.14 9.61
C TYR A 23 -2.60 -17.46 10.08
N LYS A 24 -2.64 -18.50 9.23
CA LYS A 24 -3.15 -19.84 9.62
C LYS A 24 -2.22 -20.55 10.60
N SER A 25 -0.90 -20.44 10.43
CA SER A 25 0.07 -21.00 11.39
C SER A 25 0.20 -20.13 12.64
N ALA A 26 0.14 -18.80 12.52
CA ALA A 26 0.10 -17.88 13.65
C ALA A 26 -1.12 -18.16 14.55
N LEU A 27 -2.33 -18.24 13.98
CA LEU A 27 -3.56 -18.61 14.69
C LEU A 27 -3.43 -19.93 15.43
N ALA A 28 -2.87 -20.96 14.80
CA ALA A 28 -2.65 -22.25 15.43
C ALA A 28 -1.69 -22.13 16.64
N CYS A 29 -0.61 -21.35 16.53
CA CYS A 29 0.33 -21.10 17.61
C CYS A 29 -0.30 -20.30 18.77
N TYR A 30 -1.00 -19.18 18.51
CA TYR A 30 -1.73 -18.44 19.56
C TYR A 30 -2.80 -19.31 20.22
N THR A 31 -3.56 -20.10 19.45
CA THR A 31 -4.60 -21.00 20.00
C THR A 31 -3.99 -22.05 20.95
N ILE A 32 -2.86 -22.66 20.56
CA ILE A 32 -2.16 -23.64 21.42
C ILE A 32 -1.50 -22.93 22.62
N ALA A 33 -1.02 -21.70 22.48
CA ALA A 33 -0.50 -20.90 23.58
C ALA A 33 -1.60 -20.53 24.60
N CYS A 34 -2.78 -20.08 24.16
CA CYS A 34 -3.96 -19.86 25.02
C CYS A 34 -4.33 -21.13 25.81
N LEU A 35 -4.39 -22.28 25.13
CA LEU A 35 -4.69 -23.56 25.77
C LEU A 35 -3.58 -24.02 26.74
N ALA A 36 -2.32 -23.71 26.46
CA ALA A 36 -1.21 -23.96 27.37
C ALA A 36 -1.30 -23.05 28.60
N PHE A 37 -1.51 -21.74 28.41
CA PHE A 37 -1.64 -20.76 29.49
C PHE A 37 -2.78 -21.12 30.45
N VAL A 38 -3.99 -21.35 29.93
CA VAL A 38 -5.17 -21.70 30.76
C VAL A 38 -4.98 -23.04 31.49
N LYS A 39 -4.17 -23.96 30.95
CA LYS A 39 -3.81 -25.22 31.61
C LYS A 39 -2.79 -25.04 32.75
N ILE A 40 -1.94 -24.01 32.68
CA ILE A 40 -0.91 -23.70 33.69
C ILE A 40 -1.47 -22.77 34.77
N TYR A 41 -2.32 -21.81 34.39
CA TYR A 41 -2.87 -20.75 35.23
C TYR A 41 -4.42 -20.67 35.13
N PRO A 42 -5.16 -21.73 35.53
CA PRO A 42 -6.61 -21.83 35.29
C PRO A 42 -7.44 -20.71 35.93
N ASP A 43 -6.99 -20.18 37.07
CA ASP A 43 -7.69 -19.12 37.81
C ASP A 43 -7.36 -17.69 37.31
N ARG A 44 -6.49 -17.54 36.30
CA ARG A 44 -6.02 -16.24 35.81
C ARG A 44 -6.68 -15.82 34.48
N SER A 45 -8.01 -15.71 34.46
CA SER A 45 -8.77 -15.37 33.25
C SER A 45 -8.51 -13.96 32.68
N ALA A 46 -7.97 -13.05 33.50
CA ALA A 46 -7.68 -11.65 33.16
C ALA A 46 -6.17 -11.32 33.19
N ASP A 47 -5.30 -12.33 33.05
CA ASP A 47 -3.85 -12.11 32.96
C ASP A 47 -3.49 -11.38 31.65
N THR A 48 -2.56 -10.43 31.71
CA THR A 48 -2.14 -9.64 30.55
C THR A 48 -1.59 -10.52 29.42
N ASP A 49 -0.90 -11.61 29.78
CA ASP A 49 -0.35 -12.56 28.82
C ASP A 49 -1.47 -13.30 28.07
N LEU A 50 -2.49 -13.77 28.79
CA LEU A 50 -3.63 -14.46 28.19
C LEU A 50 -4.46 -13.52 27.30
N LEU A 51 -4.59 -12.25 27.68
CA LEU A 51 -5.29 -11.24 26.89
C LEU A 51 -4.51 -10.90 25.62
N GLY A 52 -3.17 -10.77 25.68
CA GLY A 52 -2.32 -10.60 24.51
C GLY A 52 -2.33 -11.80 23.55
N LEU A 53 -2.38 -13.03 24.08
CA LEU A 53 -2.54 -14.23 23.26
C LEU A 53 -3.90 -14.31 22.55
N LYS A 54 -4.98 -13.83 23.19
CA LYS A 54 -6.30 -13.73 22.56
C LYS A 54 -6.36 -12.64 21.49
N ASP A 55 -5.76 -11.47 21.74
CA ASP A 55 -5.59 -10.38 20.77
C ASP A 55 -4.88 -10.88 19.50
N GLY A 56 -3.74 -11.55 19.65
CA GLY A 56 -3.00 -12.15 18.52
C GLY A 56 -3.82 -13.20 17.75
N ALA A 57 -4.65 -14.00 18.44
CA ALA A 57 -5.57 -14.94 17.79
C ALA A 57 -6.71 -14.24 17.04
N ALA A 58 -7.33 -13.20 17.61
CA ALA A 58 -8.40 -12.42 16.98
C ALA A 58 -7.89 -11.70 15.71
N ARG A 59 -6.77 -10.98 15.81
CA ARG A 59 -6.05 -10.39 14.67
C ARG A 59 -5.73 -11.41 13.56
N CYS A 60 -5.47 -12.67 13.89
CA CYS A 60 -5.33 -13.71 12.87
C CYS A 60 -6.65 -14.06 12.19
N PHE A 61 -7.78 -14.09 12.90
CA PHE A 61 -9.09 -14.29 12.29
C PHE A 61 -9.51 -13.12 11.39
N GLU A 62 -9.24 -11.88 11.81
CA GLU A 62 -9.43 -10.67 11.00
C GLU A 62 -8.69 -10.78 9.65
N HIS A 63 -7.37 -11.02 9.69
CA HIS A 63 -6.56 -11.19 8.47
C HIS A 63 -6.92 -12.44 7.64
N LEU A 64 -7.60 -13.43 8.23
CA LEU A 64 -8.18 -14.58 7.52
C LEU A 64 -9.60 -14.33 6.99
N SER A 65 -10.12 -13.10 7.11
CA SER A 65 -11.44 -12.69 6.63
C SER A 65 -11.42 -11.81 5.37
N ASP A 66 -10.23 -11.59 4.76
CA ASP A 66 -9.96 -10.75 3.56
C ASP A 66 -11.15 -10.66 2.58
N LEU A 67 -11.83 -9.52 2.56
CA LEU A 67 -13.11 -9.33 1.85
C LEU A 67 -12.99 -9.23 0.32
N SER A 68 -11.79 -9.37 -0.26
CA SER A 68 -11.54 -9.18 -1.71
C SER A 68 -12.19 -10.21 -2.66
N ASP A 69 -12.77 -11.29 -2.13
CA ASP A 69 -13.59 -12.26 -2.87
C ASP A 69 -14.94 -12.43 -2.14
N PRO A 70 -16.07 -11.95 -2.72
CA PRO A 70 -17.39 -12.00 -2.09
C PRO A 70 -18.07 -13.38 -2.13
N THR A 71 -17.43 -14.41 -2.70
CA THR A 71 -18.00 -15.76 -2.81
C THR A 71 -17.62 -16.71 -1.67
N ASP A 72 -16.60 -16.36 -0.87
CA ASP A 72 -16.10 -17.19 0.23
C ASP A 72 -16.87 -16.96 1.54
N VAL A 73 -17.81 -17.86 1.80
CA VAL A 73 -18.66 -17.87 3.00
C VAL A 73 -17.87 -18.08 4.31
N SER A 74 -16.63 -18.60 4.26
CA SER A 74 -15.84 -18.89 5.47
C SER A 74 -15.38 -17.61 6.21
N LYS A 75 -15.30 -16.48 5.51
CA LYS A 75 -14.88 -15.17 6.05
C LYS A 75 -15.82 -14.68 7.15
N PHE A 76 -17.13 -14.78 6.92
CA PHE A 76 -18.15 -14.48 7.94
C PHE A 76 -18.12 -15.42 9.16
N SER A 77 -17.44 -16.57 9.07
CA SER A 77 -17.19 -17.45 10.23
C SER A 77 -15.94 -17.02 11.00
N ASN A 78 -14.86 -16.67 10.29
CA ASN A 78 -13.62 -16.18 10.91
C ASN A 78 -13.87 -14.87 11.66
N LEU A 79 -14.54 -13.90 11.02
CA LEU A 79 -14.83 -12.59 11.61
C LEU A 79 -15.73 -12.68 12.86
N LYS A 80 -16.61 -13.70 12.95
CA LYS A 80 -17.42 -13.95 14.16
C LYS A 80 -16.60 -14.51 15.33
N GLU A 81 -15.59 -15.33 15.07
CA GLU A 81 -14.67 -15.79 16.12
C GLU A 81 -13.69 -14.67 16.54
N CYS A 82 -13.32 -13.76 15.63
CA CYS A 82 -12.62 -12.50 15.95
C CYS A 82 -13.44 -11.66 16.97
N ILE A 83 -14.64 -11.23 16.58
CA ILE A 83 -15.57 -10.42 17.40
C ILE A 83 -15.79 -11.02 18.80
N LYS A 84 -15.91 -12.35 18.87
CA LYS A 84 -16.10 -13.10 20.12
C LYS A 84 -14.86 -13.04 21.02
N LEU A 85 -13.66 -13.24 20.47
CA LEU A 85 -12.41 -13.12 21.22
C LEU A 85 -12.14 -11.68 21.66
N ASP A 86 -12.35 -10.71 20.77
CA ASP A 86 -12.19 -9.28 21.05
C ASP A 86 -13.15 -8.81 22.15
N PHE A 87 -14.41 -9.26 22.15
CA PHE A 87 -15.38 -8.96 23.21
C PHE A 87 -15.01 -9.62 24.54
N GLU A 88 -14.43 -10.83 24.53
CA GLU A 88 -13.87 -11.44 25.73
C GLU A 88 -12.66 -10.64 26.27
N VAL A 89 -11.76 -10.18 25.40
CA VAL A 89 -10.59 -9.37 25.80
C VAL A 89 -11.04 -8.02 26.36
N LEU A 90 -11.95 -7.33 25.67
CA LEU A 90 -12.50 -6.04 26.08
C LEU A 90 -13.08 -6.10 27.50
N LYS A 91 -13.96 -7.08 27.74
CA LYS A 91 -14.65 -7.26 29.02
C LYS A 91 -13.71 -7.52 30.20
N GLU A 92 -12.54 -8.12 29.97
CA GLU A 92 -11.54 -8.33 31.02
C GLU A 92 -10.61 -7.12 31.15
N LYS A 93 -10.19 -6.46 30.05
CA LYS A 93 -9.43 -5.20 30.08
C LYS A 93 -10.19 -4.07 30.78
N GLU A 94 -11.51 -3.96 30.60
CA GLU A 94 -12.39 -2.99 31.27
C GLU A 94 -12.46 -3.13 32.81
N LYS A 95 -11.83 -4.16 33.39
CA LYS A 95 -11.70 -4.34 34.85
C LYS A 95 -10.35 -3.87 35.41
N ILE A 96 -9.36 -3.64 34.55
CA ILE A 96 -7.96 -3.42 34.93
C ILE A 96 -7.35 -2.15 34.34
N LEU A 97 -7.92 -1.60 33.27
CA LEU A 97 -7.56 -0.32 32.67
C LEU A 97 -8.63 0.74 32.96
N ASP A 98 -8.22 2.01 33.06
CA ASP A 98 -9.16 3.14 33.17
C ASP A 98 -9.98 3.30 31.88
N SER A 99 -11.20 3.82 31.95
CA SER A 99 -12.14 3.77 30.81
C SER A 99 -11.74 4.63 29.60
N ASN A 100 -10.82 5.58 29.80
CA ASN A 100 -10.18 6.42 28.79
C ASN A 100 -8.85 5.87 28.26
N ASP A 101 -8.43 4.67 28.66
CA ASP A 101 -7.21 4.03 28.16
C ASP A 101 -7.26 3.81 26.63
N GLU A 102 -6.15 4.15 25.96
CA GLU A 102 -6.01 4.10 24.50
C GLU A 102 -6.25 2.69 23.95
N GLU A 103 -5.86 1.63 24.66
CA GLU A 103 -6.11 0.24 24.25
C GLU A 103 -7.60 -0.11 24.26
N LEU A 104 -8.35 0.39 25.24
CA LEU A 104 -9.80 0.18 25.32
C LEU A 104 -10.53 0.96 24.22
N LEU A 105 -10.09 2.18 23.92
CA LEU A 105 -10.65 2.98 22.82
C LEU A 105 -10.42 2.29 21.47
N ILE A 106 -9.18 1.89 21.16
CA ILE A 106 -8.85 1.17 19.92
C ILE A 106 -9.65 -0.14 19.81
N LEU A 107 -9.69 -0.95 20.87
CA LEU A 107 -10.39 -2.25 20.84
C LEU A 107 -11.89 -2.09 20.60
N ARG A 108 -12.54 -1.03 21.14
CA ARG A 108 -13.95 -0.74 20.83
C ARG A 108 -14.16 -0.21 19.40
N GLU A 109 -13.23 0.56 18.82
CA GLU A 109 -13.31 0.99 17.41
C GLU A 109 -13.20 -0.20 16.44
N THR A 110 -12.26 -1.13 16.70
CA THR A 110 -12.05 -2.35 15.90
C THR A 110 -13.21 -3.32 16.05
N LEU A 111 -13.68 -3.56 17.27
CA LEU A 111 -14.84 -4.41 17.52
C LEU A 111 -16.11 -3.85 16.88
N ALA A 112 -16.28 -2.52 16.82
CA ALA A 112 -17.37 -1.89 16.08
C ALA A 112 -17.28 -2.12 14.57
N GLU A 113 -16.07 -1.98 14.00
CA GLU A 113 -15.81 -2.22 12.57
C GLU A 113 -16.20 -3.65 12.17
N ASN A 114 -15.68 -4.64 12.91
CA ASN A 114 -15.95 -6.04 12.64
C ASN A 114 -17.45 -6.39 12.80
N ASN A 115 -18.15 -5.73 13.73
CA ASN A 115 -19.61 -5.87 13.86
C ASN A 115 -20.38 -5.26 12.68
N ALA A 116 -20.01 -4.06 12.21
CA ALA A 116 -20.65 -3.43 11.05
C ALA A 116 -20.48 -4.28 9.78
N GLN A 117 -19.30 -4.86 9.56
CA GLN A 117 -19.00 -5.74 8.42
C GLN A 117 -19.84 -7.04 8.38
N ILE A 118 -20.30 -7.54 9.54
CA ILE A 118 -21.25 -8.67 9.60
C ILE A 118 -22.73 -8.24 9.64
N GLY A 119 -23.02 -6.94 9.46
CA GLY A 119 -24.37 -6.36 9.50
C GLY A 119 -24.93 -6.11 10.90
N ASN A 120 -24.11 -6.19 11.94
CA ASN A 120 -24.52 -6.02 13.35
C ASN A 120 -24.42 -4.55 13.81
N HIS A 121 -25.09 -3.67 13.08
CA HIS A 121 -25.00 -2.21 13.23
C HIS A 121 -25.43 -1.71 14.62
N GLU A 122 -26.36 -2.39 15.30
CA GLU A 122 -26.75 -2.03 16.68
C GLU A 122 -25.58 -2.18 17.66
N ALA A 123 -24.78 -3.24 17.54
CA ALA A 123 -23.61 -3.45 18.37
C ALA A 123 -22.47 -2.48 18.03
N ALA A 124 -22.23 -2.25 16.73
CA ALA A 124 -21.25 -1.26 16.27
C ALA A 124 -21.57 0.14 16.81
N LEU A 125 -22.81 0.61 16.63
CA LEU A 125 -23.28 1.90 17.14
C LEU A 125 -23.20 2.01 18.67
N SER A 126 -23.44 0.92 19.41
CA SER A 126 -23.32 0.90 20.87
C SER A 126 -21.86 1.12 21.35
N LEU A 127 -20.90 0.46 20.69
CA LEU A 127 -19.47 0.61 20.97
C LEU A 127 -18.97 2.01 20.61
N LEU A 128 -19.32 2.50 19.42
CA LEU A 128 -18.94 3.84 18.95
C LEU A 128 -19.57 4.95 19.80
N ARG A 129 -20.84 4.84 20.21
CA ARG A 129 -21.48 5.76 21.16
C ARG A 129 -20.77 5.78 22.51
N THR A 130 -20.16 4.66 22.93
CA THR A 130 -19.39 4.56 24.18
C THR A 130 -18.05 5.27 24.05
N ASN A 131 -17.28 5.00 23.00
CA ASN A 131 -16.02 5.70 22.71
C ASN A 131 -16.23 7.21 22.51
N LEU A 132 -17.22 7.61 21.70
CA LEU A 132 -17.50 9.01 21.41
C LEU A 132 -17.74 9.83 22.70
N LYS A 133 -18.46 9.26 23.66
CA LYS A 133 -18.71 9.90 24.96
C LYS A 133 -17.42 10.14 25.77
N ILE A 134 -16.41 9.29 25.59
CA ILE A 134 -15.10 9.42 26.24
C ILE A 134 -14.24 10.45 25.50
N LEU A 135 -14.17 10.36 24.16
CA LEU A 135 -13.43 11.29 23.29
C LEU A 135 -13.98 12.74 23.36
N GLU A 136 -15.30 12.93 23.47
CA GLU A 136 -15.90 14.25 23.67
C GLU A 136 -15.63 14.87 25.06
N CYS A 137 -15.02 14.13 26.00
CA CYS A 137 -14.54 14.71 27.26
C CYS A 137 -13.32 15.63 27.02
N LYS A 138 -12.96 16.43 28.03
CA LYS A 138 -11.95 17.51 27.94
C LYS A 138 -10.51 17.07 27.63
N GLU A 139 -10.24 15.77 27.52
CA GLU A 139 -8.91 15.21 27.31
C GLU A 139 -8.51 15.20 25.82
N TYR A 140 -9.42 14.77 24.94
CA TYR A 140 -9.30 14.88 23.49
C TYR A 140 -10.12 16.07 22.99
N GLY A 141 -11.42 16.08 23.28
CA GLY A 141 -12.31 17.21 23.05
C GLY A 141 -12.96 17.20 21.65
N LEU A 142 -13.82 18.18 21.41
CA LEU A 142 -14.76 18.20 20.28
C LEU A 142 -14.12 18.49 18.91
N GLU A 143 -12.82 18.83 18.90
CA GLU A 143 -12.05 19.29 17.75
C GLU A 143 -10.91 18.32 17.37
N ASP A 144 -10.69 17.29 18.18
CA ASP A 144 -9.69 16.24 17.95
C ASP A 144 -10.06 15.34 16.76
N GLU A 145 -9.05 14.86 16.03
CA GLU A 145 -9.25 14.07 14.82
C GLU A 145 -9.92 12.71 15.11
N TRP A 146 -9.59 12.06 16.23
CA TRP A 146 -10.24 10.81 16.63
C TRP A 146 -11.70 11.06 17.02
N THR A 147 -12.00 12.10 17.81
CA THR A 147 -13.38 12.50 18.11
C THR A 147 -14.19 12.73 16.84
N LEU A 148 -13.64 13.44 15.85
CA LEU A 148 -14.31 13.72 14.58
C LEU A 148 -14.51 12.46 13.72
N GLN A 149 -13.53 11.55 13.69
CA GLN A 149 -13.67 10.25 13.03
C GLN A 149 -14.75 9.37 13.69
N THR A 150 -14.76 9.22 15.02
CA THR A 150 -15.79 8.45 15.72
C THR A 150 -17.17 9.08 15.53
N ARG A 151 -17.32 10.41 15.49
CA ARG A 151 -18.59 11.07 15.12
C ARG A 151 -19.06 10.71 13.71
N TYR A 152 -18.17 10.70 12.73
CA TYR A 152 -18.49 10.28 11.37
C TYR A 152 -18.99 8.83 11.35
N ARG A 153 -18.26 7.89 12.00
CA ARG A 153 -18.67 6.48 12.09
C ARG A 153 -20.03 6.30 12.78
N VAL A 154 -20.27 6.99 13.90
CA VAL A 154 -21.60 7.03 14.55
C VAL A 154 -22.69 7.55 13.60
N GLY A 155 -22.39 8.58 12.79
CA GLY A 155 -23.30 9.10 11.77
C GLY A 155 -23.66 8.08 10.69
N VAL A 156 -22.68 7.31 10.20
CA VAL A 156 -22.91 6.24 9.21
C VAL A 156 -23.77 5.12 9.80
N GLU A 157 -23.43 4.59 10.98
CA GLU A 157 -24.22 3.51 11.62
C GLU A 157 -25.66 3.96 11.95
N LEU A 158 -25.86 5.22 12.36
CA LEU A 158 -27.19 5.81 12.54
C LEU A 158 -28.00 5.83 11.22
N SER A 159 -27.36 6.14 10.09
CA SER A 159 -28.04 6.14 8.78
C SER A 159 -28.42 4.72 8.33
N LEU A 160 -27.52 3.74 8.53
CA LEU A 160 -27.76 2.32 8.23
C LEU A 160 -28.89 1.70 9.08
N LEU A 161 -29.03 2.13 10.34
CA LEU A 161 -30.15 1.76 11.22
C LEU A 161 -31.44 2.57 10.97
N GLY A 162 -31.44 3.50 10.01
CA GLY A 162 -32.60 4.33 9.67
C GLY A 162 -32.82 5.55 10.58
N GLU A 163 -31.98 5.78 11.59
CA GLU A 163 -31.95 6.98 12.45
C GLU A 163 -31.44 8.24 11.69
N ASN A 164 -31.75 8.37 10.39
CA ASN A 164 -31.20 9.36 9.45
C ASN A 164 -31.30 10.82 9.92
N GLN A 165 -32.36 11.19 10.65
CA GLN A 165 -32.50 12.53 11.22
C GLN A 165 -31.41 12.84 12.27
N GLN A 166 -30.98 11.84 13.04
CA GLN A 166 -29.89 11.97 14.01
C GLN A 166 -28.52 11.89 13.33
N ALA A 167 -28.37 11.01 12.33
CA ALA A 167 -27.17 10.93 11.49
C ALA A 167 -26.84 12.30 10.88
N LEU A 168 -27.83 12.92 10.22
CA LEU A 168 -27.68 14.23 9.57
C LEU A 168 -27.22 15.32 10.55
N ILE A 169 -27.89 15.44 11.70
CA ILE A 169 -27.54 16.43 12.75
C ILE A 169 -26.13 16.22 13.31
N LEU A 170 -25.62 14.98 13.35
CA LEU A 170 -24.27 14.69 13.82
C LEU A 170 -23.21 14.97 12.74
N LEU A 171 -23.47 14.55 11.50
CA LEU A 171 -22.56 14.73 10.38
C LEU A 171 -22.42 16.22 9.99
N GLU A 172 -23.51 16.99 9.97
CA GLU A 172 -23.47 18.45 9.72
C GLU A 172 -22.63 19.19 10.77
N LYS A 173 -22.74 18.81 12.06
CA LYS A 173 -21.89 19.37 13.13
C LYS A 173 -20.41 18.99 12.95
N THR A 174 -20.15 17.74 12.55
CA THR A 174 -18.79 17.22 12.33
C THR A 174 -18.13 17.98 11.18
N LEU A 175 -18.81 18.12 10.05
CA LEU A 175 -18.37 18.92 8.91
C LEU A 175 -18.15 20.39 9.28
N SER A 176 -19.03 20.98 10.11
CA SER A 176 -18.89 22.38 10.56
C SER A 176 -17.61 22.61 11.38
N VAL A 177 -17.26 21.70 12.29
CA VAL A 177 -16.01 21.75 13.05
C VAL A 177 -14.81 21.55 12.12
N MET A 178 -14.83 20.54 11.24
CA MET A 178 -13.76 20.29 10.26
C MET A 178 -13.53 21.49 9.32
N THR A 179 -14.60 22.15 8.90
CA THR A 179 -14.54 23.37 8.06
C THR A 179 -13.92 24.54 8.82
N THR A 180 -14.34 24.74 10.08
CA THR A 180 -13.86 25.84 10.94
C THR A 180 -12.37 25.69 11.25
N ASN A 181 -11.91 24.46 11.49
CA ASN A 181 -10.53 24.15 11.87
C ASN A 181 -9.61 23.86 10.66
N GLY A 182 -10.10 24.02 9.42
CA GLY A 182 -9.28 23.97 8.22
C GLY A 182 -8.78 22.58 7.79
N PHE A 183 -9.53 21.52 8.13
CA PHE A 183 -9.21 20.16 7.71
C PHE A 183 -9.18 20.02 6.17
N PRO A 184 -8.38 19.11 5.59
CA PRO A 184 -8.32 18.85 4.15
C PRO A 184 -9.70 18.70 3.47
N GLN A 185 -9.86 19.29 2.27
CA GLN A 185 -11.11 19.20 1.50
C GLN A 185 -11.51 17.75 1.17
N GLU A 186 -10.53 16.88 0.91
CA GLU A 186 -10.74 15.45 0.67
C GLU A 186 -11.38 14.75 1.88
N GLN A 187 -10.96 15.11 3.10
CA GLN A 187 -11.58 14.58 4.33
C GLN A 187 -12.98 15.17 4.58
N GLN A 188 -13.20 16.44 4.23
CA GLN A 188 -14.51 17.08 4.34
C GLN A 188 -15.54 16.49 3.36
N GLU A 189 -15.14 16.11 2.14
CA GLU A 189 -16.04 15.60 1.11
C GLU A 189 -16.71 14.28 1.52
N ILE A 190 -15.99 13.38 2.17
CA ILE A 190 -16.51 12.09 2.66
C ILE A 190 -17.65 12.30 3.69
N VAL A 191 -17.58 13.37 4.49
CA VAL A 191 -18.68 13.75 5.40
C VAL A 191 -19.84 14.39 4.62
N ARG A 192 -19.59 15.12 3.53
CA ARG A 192 -20.63 15.67 2.63
C ARG A 192 -21.39 14.57 1.89
N GLU A 193 -20.71 13.51 1.43
CA GLU A 193 -21.35 12.35 0.81
C GLU A 193 -22.28 11.62 1.78
N ALA A 194 -21.85 11.40 3.03
CA ALA A 194 -22.70 10.80 4.07
C ALA A 194 -23.91 11.68 4.45
N ILE A 195 -23.73 13.01 4.51
CA ILE A 195 -24.82 14.00 4.67
C ILE A 195 -25.83 13.85 3.52
N HIS A 196 -25.35 13.79 2.27
CA HIS A 196 -26.22 13.67 1.10
C HIS A 196 -27.01 12.36 1.08
N GLY A 197 -26.37 11.23 1.44
CA GLY A 197 -27.05 9.93 1.57
C GLY A 197 -28.18 9.95 2.62
N ALA A 198 -27.93 10.54 3.79
CA ALA A 198 -28.95 10.68 4.84
C ALA A 198 -30.10 11.61 4.39
N GLN A 199 -29.80 12.71 3.71
CA GLN A 199 -30.81 13.62 3.13
C GLN A 199 -31.69 12.90 2.08
N GLU A 200 -31.09 12.19 1.14
CA GLU A 200 -31.81 11.46 0.09
C GLU A 200 -32.75 10.39 0.67
N PHE A 201 -32.35 9.73 1.76
CA PHE A 201 -33.19 8.78 2.49
C PHE A 201 -34.39 9.44 3.19
N ILE A 202 -34.19 10.61 3.80
CA ILE A 202 -35.27 11.39 4.43
C ILE A 202 -36.26 11.86 3.35
N GLU A 203 -35.78 12.42 2.25
CA GLU A 203 -36.64 12.86 1.13
C GLU A 203 -37.46 11.71 0.53
N LYS A 204 -36.84 10.55 0.28
CA LYS A 204 -37.54 9.34 -0.18
C LYS A 204 -38.61 8.87 0.80
N THR A 205 -38.34 8.94 2.10
CA THR A 205 -39.29 8.54 3.14
C THR A 205 -40.50 9.47 3.17
N VAL A 206 -40.26 10.79 3.23
CA VAL A 206 -41.32 11.82 3.20
C VAL A 206 -42.14 11.75 1.90
N ALA A 207 -41.50 11.52 0.75
CA ALA A 207 -42.19 11.36 -0.53
C ALA A 207 -43.06 10.09 -0.59
N ASN A 208 -42.64 8.99 0.06
CA ASN A 208 -43.43 7.76 0.14
C ASN A 208 -44.59 7.88 1.14
N GLU A 209 -44.39 8.54 2.29
CA GLU A 209 -45.49 8.88 3.21
C GLU A 209 -46.51 9.81 2.55
N ALA A 210 -46.06 10.84 1.82
CA ALA A 210 -46.93 11.72 1.05
C ALA A 210 -47.73 10.96 -0.03
N ARG A 211 -47.13 9.96 -0.70
CA ARG A 211 -47.83 9.08 -1.64
C ARG A 211 -48.86 8.16 -0.97
N ASN A 212 -48.50 7.53 0.15
CA ASN A 212 -49.41 6.64 0.87
C ASN A 212 -50.61 7.41 1.44
N ASN A 213 -50.39 8.62 1.93
CA ASN A 213 -51.45 9.53 2.39
C ASN A 213 -52.26 10.18 1.24
N ALA A 214 -51.84 10.03 -0.02
CA ALA A 214 -52.53 10.57 -1.19
C ALA A 214 -53.49 9.58 -1.86
N ILE A 215 -53.66 8.36 -1.33
CA ILE A 215 -54.64 7.38 -1.83
C ILE A 215 -56.06 7.77 -1.35
N PRO A 216 -57.00 8.14 -2.23
CA PRO A 216 -58.35 8.50 -1.81
C PRO A 216 -59.14 7.26 -1.35
N SER A 217 -59.82 7.37 -0.21
CA SER A 217 -60.65 6.30 0.33
C SER A 217 -61.97 6.12 -0.44
N ASN A 218 -62.04 5.14 -1.33
CA ASN A 218 -63.33 4.66 -1.86
C ASN A 218 -63.29 3.24 -2.46
N GLN A 219 -64.24 2.40 -2.01
CA GLN A 219 -64.63 1.09 -2.57
C GLN A 219 -63.51 0.01 -2.57
N TYR A 220 -63.70 -1.16 -1.94
CA TYR A 220 -64.86 -2.04 -2.13
C TYR A 220 -65.39 -2.67 -0.84
N SER A 221 -66.72 -2.79 -0.76
CA SER A 221 -67.41 -3.62 0.23
C SER A 221 -67.59 -5.06 -0.28
N ARG A 222 -66.96 -6.03 0.39
CA ARG A 222 -67.39 -7.44 0.36
C ARG A 222 -67.24 -8.07 1.74
N THR A 223 -68.39 -8.37 2.35
CA THR A 223 -68.51 -9.18 3.57
C THR A 223 -68.49 -10.67 3.22
N ALA A 224 -67.55 -11.44 3.78
CA ALA A 224 -67.64 -12.90 3.87
C ALA A 224 -66.77 -13.42 5.03
N ASP A 225 -67.45 -13.81 6.10
CA ASP A 225 -67.09 -14.77 7.16
C ASP A 225 -65.61 -15.14 7.45
N LEU A 226 -65.17 -14.80 8.67
CA LEU A 226 -64.69 -15.81 9.64
C LEU A 226 -65.08 -15.37 11.07
N LYS A 227 -65.41 -16.33 11.95
CA LYS A 227 -65.99 -16.05 13.29
C LYS A 227 -64.94 -15.96 14.42
N PRO A 228 -65.21 -15.21 15.51
CA PRO A 228 -64.26 -14.97 16.60
C PRO A 228 -64.49 -15.85 17.84
N CYS A 229 -63.40 -16.04 18.61
CA CYS A 229 -63.34 -16.36 20.06
C CYS A 229 -61.86 -16.23 20.49
N THR A 230 -61.40 -15.70 21.62
CA THR A 230 -61.72 -14.60 22.58
C THR A 230 -60.74 -14.81 23.78
N PRO A 231 -60.34 -13.77 24.55
CA PRO A 231 -59.30 -13.86 25.60
C PRO A 231 -59.94 -14.12 27.00
N PRO A 232 -59.30 -13.92 28.19
CA PRO A 232 -58.72 -12.66 28.73
C PRO A 232 -57.36 -12.95 29.47
N GLU A 233 -56.73 -12.19 30.38
CA GLU A 233 -56.74 -10.78 30.87
C GLU A 233 -55.29 -10.49 31.35
N HIS A 234 -54.67 -9.32 31.15
CA HIS A 234 -54.50 -8.21 32.12
C HIS A 234 -53.48 -7.22 31.49
N GLN A 235 -53.55 -5.89 31.47
CA GLN A 235 -54.04 -4.82 32.37
C GLN A 235 -53.31 -4.69 33.73
N LYS A 236 -52.88 -3.49 34.20
CA LYS A 236 -52.68 -2.14 33.61
C LYS A 236 -52.15 -1.20 34.73
N LEU A 237 -51.33 -0.18 34.43
CA LEU A 237 -51.21 1.13 35.16
C LEU A 237 -50.15 1.98 34.40
N ILE A 238 -50.48 3.06 33.67
CA ILE A 238 -50.90 4.42 34.09
C ILE A 238 -49.68 5.24 34.60
N LEU A 239 -49.11 6.17 33.81
CA LEU A 239 -49.54 7.56 33.49
C LEU A 239 -49.62 8.50 34.72
N GLY A 240 -48.83 9.58 34.74
CA GLY A 240 -48.94 10.61 35.78
C GLY A 240 -47.82 11.66 35.80
N THR A 241 -47.96 12.70 34.99
CA THR A 241 -47.15 13.94 35.06
C THR A 241 -47.31 14.68 36.39
N PHE A 242 -46.27 15.41 36.84
CA PHE A 242 -46.48 16.72 37.49
C PHE A 242 -45.28 17.67 37.29
N GLN A 243 -45.55 18.98 37.34
CA GLN A 243 -44.60 20.08 37.18
C GLN A 243 -44.21 20.67 38.55
N SER A 244 -43.01 21.26 38.69
CA SER A 244 -42.85 22.64 39.22
C SER A 244 -41.38 23.13 39.27
N THR A 245 -41.08 24.11 38.42
CA THR A 245 -40.28 25.35 38.64
C THR A 245 -39.26 25.53 39.78
N SER A 246 -38.21 26.30 39.41
CA SER A 246 -37.52 27.39 40.15
C SER A 246 -36.48 27.12 41.26
N ALA A 247 -35.20 27.19 40.85
CA ALA A 247 -34.19 28.22 41.22
C ALA A 247 -33.74 28.44 42.68
N THR A 248 -32.44 28.19 42.93
CA THR A 248 -31.38 29.07 43.53
C THR A 248 -30.11 28.17 43.68
N SER A 249 -28.92 28.40 43.12
CA SER A 249 -27.98 29.55 43.03
C SER A 249 -26.83 29.50 44.06
N ASN A 250 -25.64 29.16 43.55
CA ASN A 250 -24.29 29.59 43.98
C ASN A 250 -23.62 29.12 45.31
N GLU A 251 -22.28 29.06 45.19
CA GLU A 251 -21.22 29.18 46.23
C GLU A 251 -21.14 28.07 47.31
N THR A 252 -19.97 27.57 47.71
CA THR A 252 -18.56 28.05 47.71
C THR A 252 -17.58 26.97 47.17
N ALA A 253 -16.50 27.27 46.43
CA ALA A 253 -15.16 27.77 46.83
C ALA A 253 -14.37 26.83 47.80
N VAL A 254 -13.04 26.65 47.76
CA VAL A 254 -11.93 26.99 46.84
C VAL A 254 -10.72 26.11 47.24
N ALA A 255 -9.78 25.79 46.33
CA ALA A 255 -8.64 24.90 46.63
C ALA A 255 -7.49 25.56 47.43
N ARG A 256 -6.79 24.77 48.29
CA ARG A 256 -5.38 24.98 48.71
C ARG A 256 -4.84 23.87 49.62
N SER A 257 -3.73 23.24 49.23
CA SER A 257 -2.47 23.23 50.01
C SER A 257 -1.30 22.77 49.12
N LYS A 258 -0.09 22.74 49.67
CA LYS A 258 1.18 22.45 48.98
C LYS A 258 2.15 21.76 49.95
N GLU A 259 3.19 21.17 49.35
CA GLU A 259 4.57 21.07 49.87
C GLU A 259 5.00 19.98 50.89
N ASN A 260 6.11 19.33 50.50
CA ASN A 260 7.35 19.07 51.28
C ASN A 260 7.64 17.75 52.03
N SER A 261 8.43 16.91 51.35
CA SER A 261 9.86 16.61 51.66
C SER A 261 10.30 15.49 52.64
N GLN A 262 11.19 14.61 52.10
CA GLN A 262 12.37 13.97 52.75
C GLN A 262 12.11 12.91 53.86
N ARG A 263 12.90 11.83 54.09
CA ARG A 263 14.33 11.52 53.77
C ARG A 263 14.67 10.02 54.05
N LEU A 264 15.84 9.56 53.53
CA LEU A 264 16.71 8.45 54.02
C LEU A 264 16.25 6.96 53.93
N GLY A 265 17.17 6.08 53.49
CA GLY A 265 17.14 4.63 53.72
C GLY A 265 17.82 3.78 52.63
N ASN A 266 19.06 3.33 52.84
CA ASN A 266 19.77 2.43 51.89
C ASN A 266 19.41 0.96 52.12
N ASN A 267 19.35 0.17 51.04
CA ASN A 267 20.14 -1.06 50.83
C ASN A 267 19.83 -1.71 49.47
N GLU A 268 20.86 -2.11 48.72
CA GLU A 268 20.73 -3.10 47.63
C GLU A 268 20.60 -4.52 48.23
N PRO A 269 20.02 -5.46 47.48
CA PRO A 269 20.89 -6.29 46.64
C PRO A 269 20.41 -6.39 45.17
N GLN A 270 21.30 -6.94 44.33
CA GLN A 270 21.15 -7.05 42.88
C GLN A 270 19.89 -7.83 42.45
N SER A 271 19.08 -7.20 41.60
CA SER A 271 18.16 -7.87 40.67
C SER A 271 18.29 -7.21 39.29
N ILE A 272 18.09 -7.98 38.22
CA ILE A 272 18.16 -7.48 36.84
C ILE A 272 16.73 -7.12 36.41
N PRO A 273 16.38 -5.84 36.21
CA PRO A 273 15.09 -5.47 35.65
C PRO A 273 15.13 -5.66 34.13
N LEU A 274 14.57 -6.77 33.65
CA LEU A 274 14.11 -6.86 32.25
C LEU A 274 12.86 -5.98 32.09
N GLY A 275 13.09 -4.67 32.00
CA GLY A 275 12.04 -3.71 31.69
C GLY A 275 11.56 -3.92 30.26
N LEU A 276 10.35 -4.43 30.11
CA LEU A 276 9.59 -4.28 28.87
C LEU A 276 9.47 -2.77 28.60
N GLY A 277 10.14 -2.32 27.52
CA GLY A 277 10.17 -0.91 27.15
C GLY A 277 8.77 -0.42 26.75
N PRO A 278 8.48 0.88 26.91
CA PRO A 278 7.14 1.40 26.69
C PRO A 278 6.68 1.20 25.25
N PHE A 279 5.42 0.77 25.09
CA PHE A 279 4.71 0.77 23.82
C PHE A 279 4.84 2.16 23.18
N ARG A 280 5.35 2.22 21.94
CA ARG A 280 5.44 3.45 21.16
C ARG A 280 4.41 3.40 20.04
N CYS A 281 3.36 4.22 20.16
CA CYS A 281 2.34 4.38 19.14
C CYS A 281 2.94 4.90 17.82
N ASN A 282 3.04 4.01 16.84
CA ASN A 282 3.22 4.33 15.41
C ASN A 282 2.16 3.62 14.54
N THR A 283 1.27 2.82 15.16
CA THR A 283 0.16 2.10 14.54
C THR A 283 -1.08 2.97 14.31
N LEU A 284 -1.26 4.06 15.09
CA LEU A 284 -2.39 4.99 14.95
C LEU A 284 -2.61 5.44 13.50
N GLY A 285 -1.57 5.97 12.85
CA GLY A 285 -1.68 6.44 11.45
C GLY A 285 -2.00 5.34 10.42
N ALA A 286 -1.78 4.05 10.74
CA ALA A 286 -2.17 2.94 9.89
C ALA A 286 -3.63 2.54 10.14
N LEU A 287 -4.04 2.41 11.40
CA LEU A 287 -5.43 2.12 11.79
C LEU A 287 -6.38 3.24 11.35
N PHE A 288 -6.01 4.51 11.53
CA PHE A 288 -6.78 5.67 11.08
C PHE A 288 -7.06 5.60 9.57
N ASN A 289 -6.04 5.34 8.74
CA ASN A 289 -6.24 5.21 7.29
C ASN A 289 -7.08 3.98 6.90
N ILE A 290 -6.94 2.86 7.61
CA ILE A 290 -7.75 1.65 7.34
C ILE A 290 -9.22 1.90 7.68
N LEU A 291 -9.52 2.40 8.88
CA LEU A 291 -10.89 2.74 9.32
C LEU A 291 -11.53 3.80 8.41
N TRP A 292 -10.75 4.80 7.99
CA TRP A 292 -11.19 5.85 7.05
C TRP A 292 -11.51 5.28 5.64
N THR A 293 -10.78 4.26 5.19
CA THR A 293 -11.00 3.66 3.86
C THR A 293 -12.16 2.66 3.85
N VAL A 294 -12.31 1.83 4.89
CA VAL A 294 -13.32 0.75 4.90
C VAL A 294 -14.74 1.31 5.09
N GLY A 295 -14.92 2.41 5.83
CA GLY A 295 -16.23 3.06 5.98
C GLY A 295 -16.88 3.49 4.65
N VAL A 296 -16.07 3.78 3.62
CA VAL A 296 -16.55 4.08 2.25
C VAL A 296 -17.09 2.84 1.55
N VAL A 297 -16.49 1.66 1.77
CA VAL A 297 -16.87 0.39 1.12
C VAL A 297 -18.30 -0.02 1.52
N SER A 298 -18.65 0.15 2.80
CA SER A 298 -19.98 -0.16 3.35
C SER A 298 -21.12 0.69 2.75
N LEU A 299 -20.83 1.89 2.23
CA LEU A 299 -21.82 2.76 1.58
C LEU A 299 -22.07 2.43 0.09
N VAL A 300 -21.10 1.80 -0.59
CA VAL A 300 -21.22 1.45 -2.02
C VAL A 300 -21.94 0.09 -2.22
N GLY A 301 -21.92 -0.79 -1.21
CA GLY A 301 -22.55 -2.11 -1.24
C GLY A 301 -24.07 -2.09 -1.01
N LYS A 302 -24.88 -1.88 -2.06
CA LYS A 302 -26.34 -2.04 -1.99
C LYS A 302 -26.75 -3.48 -1.63
N PRO A 303 -27.49 -3.73 -0.53
CA PRO A 303 -28.25 -4.96 -0.36
C PRO A 303 -29.55 -4.93 -1.18
N GLN A 304 -30.17 -6.11 -1.37
CA GLN A 304 -31.42 -6.36 -2.13
C GLN A 304 -31.26 -6.28 -3.68
N THR A 305 -31.63 -7.28 -4.49
CA THR A 305 -32.11 -8.66 -4.23
C THR A 305 -31.69 -9.56 -5.40
N LEU A 306 -30.91 -10.62 -5.17
CA LEU A 306 -30.47 -11.56 -6.22
C LEU A 306 -31.34 -12.83 -6.30
N ALA A 307 -32.66 -12.66 -6.38
CA ALA A 307 -33.62 -13.75 -6.57
C ALA A 307 -34.93 -13.26 -7.20
N ASP A 308 -35.05 -13.34 -8.53
CA ASP A 308 -36.28 -13.74 -9.25
C ASP A 308 -36.14 -13.71 -10.79
N GLU A 309 -35.22 -12.92 -11.36
CA GLU A 309 -35.06 -12.79 -12.82
C GLU A 309 -34.29 -13.96 -13.49
N ILE A 310 -34.84 -15.17 -13.40
CA ILE A 310 -34.59 -16.26 -14.36
C ILE A 310 -35.92 -16.85 -14.86
N LYS A 311 -36.70 -16.02 -15.58
CA LYS A 311 -37.78 -16.42 -16.51
C LYS A 311 -38.24 -15.25 -17.36
N SER A 312 -38.49 -15.51 -18.65
CA SER A 312 -38.95 -14.57 -19.69
C SER A 312 -37.98 -13.39 -20.00
N SER A 313 -37.91 -12.90 -21.24
CA SER A 313 -38.23 -13.52 -22.53
C SER A 313 -37.47 -12.84 -23.66
N THR A 314 -37.27 -13.57 -24.77
CA THR A 314 -36.94 -12.98 -26.07
C THR A 314 -38.02 -12.01 -26.52
N ASP A 315 -37.64 -10.76 -26.85
CA ASP A 315 -37.71 -10.28 -28.23
C ASP A 315 -36.78 -9.06 -28.42
N GLY A 316 -36.58 -8.60 -29.66
CA GLY A 316 -35.67 -7.50 -29.98
C GLY A 316 -36.34 -6.28 -30.60
N THR A 317 -35.76 -5.09 -30.40
CA THR A 317 -35.82 -3.98 -31.36
C THR A 317 -34.75 -2.93 -31.07
N ARG A 318 -34.36 -2.15 -32.09
CA ARG A 318 -33.42 -1.03 -31.96
C ARG A 318 -34.14 0.26 -31.59
N SER A 319 -33.50 1.07 -30.74
CA SER A 319 -33.56 2.53 -30.86
C SER A 319 -32.16 3.14 -30.71
N ARG A 320 -31.91 4.26 -31.38
CA ARG A 320 -30.68 5.04 -31.27
C ARG A 320 -30.91 6.15 -30.25
N ALA A 321 -30.05 6.25 -29.24
CA ALA A 321 -29.87 7.47 -28.46
C ALA A 321 -28.38 7.83 -28.47
N SER A 322 -28.07 9.09 -28.76
CA SER A 322 -26.69 9.59 -28.84
C SER A 322 -26.39 10.48 -27.64
N SER A 323 -25.56 9.98 -26.71
CA SER A 323 -25.02 10.75 -25.59
C SER A 323 -23.49 10.86 -25.72
N CYS A 324 -23.00 12.02 -26.15
CA CYS A 324 -21.59 12.35 -26.11
C CYS A 324 -21.17 12.68 -24.68
N SER A 325 -20.78 11.65 -23.92
CA SER A 325 -20.03 11.81 -22.68
C SER A 325 -18.54 11.59 -23.01
N PRO A 326 -17.62 12.50 -22.64
CA PRO A 326 -16.20 12.29 -22.87
C PRO A 326 -15.70 11.16 -21.97
N SER A 327 -15.50 9.97 -22.53
CA SER A 327 -14.90 8.86 -21.79
C SER A 327 -13.42 9.18 -21.54
N ILE A 328 -13.12 9.74 -20.36
CA ILE A 328 -11.75 9.79 -19.84
C ILE A 328 -11.35 8.36 -19.51
N ARG A 329 -10.85 7.64 -20.51
CA ARG A 329 -10.23 6.33 -20.32
C ARG A 329 -8.94 6.54 -19.52
N PRO A 330 -8.63 5.74 -18.49
CA PRO A 330 -7.28 5.72 -17.95
C PRO A 330 -6.34 5.32 -19.10
N PHE A 331 -5.42 6.21 -19.43
CA PHE A 331 -4.57 6.12 -20.61
C PHE A 331 -3.11 6.16 -20.17
N ILE A 332 -2.46 5.00 -20.16
CA ILE A 332 -1.00 4.94 -20.13
C ILE A 332 -0.52 5.21 -21.56
N GLN A 333 0.42 6.13 -21.67
CA GLN A 333 1.33 6.19 -22.79
C GLN A 333 2.73 5.93 -22.26
N LEU A 334 3.48 5.10 -22.98
CA LEU A 334 4.93 5.02 -22.83
C LEU A 334 5.51 6.45 -22.88
N GLU A 335 6.47 6.78 -22.02
CA GLU A 335 7.00 8.14 -22.04
C GLU A 335 7.60 8.46 -23.42
N LYS A 336 7.10 9.52 -24.07
CA LYS A 336 7.64 10.01 -25.34
C LYS A 336 8.99 10.67 -25.12
N GLY A 337 10.03 9.84 -25.00
CA GLY A 337 11.41 10.28 -24.96
C GLY A 337 11.75 11.12 -26.18
N ALA A 338 12.35 12.29 -25.95
CA ALA A 338 12.77 13.20 -27.00
C ALA A 338 13.76 12.52 -27.96
N ILE A 339 13.65 12.88 -29.24
CA ILE A 339 14.71 12.63 -30.21
C ILE A 339 15.91 13.49 -29.81
N CYS A 340 17.12 12.95 -29.92
CA CYS A 340 18.34 13.67 -29.55
C CYS A 340 18.49 14.99 -30.32
N HIS A 341 18.72 16.07 -29.60
CA HIS A 341 19.02 17.38 -30.19
C HIS A 341 20.51 17.42 -30.54
N ASN A 342 20.81 16.89 -31.71
CA ASN A 342 22.07 17.10 -32.41
C ASN A 342 22.14 18.55 -32.92
N GLU A 343 22.80 19.45 -32.17
CA GLU A 343 23.14 20.78 -32.71
C GLU A 343 24.21 20.66 -33.82
N ASP A 344 25.12 19.69 -33.70
CA ASP A 344 25.96 19.22 -34.80
C ASP A 344 25.32 18.01 -35.49
N GLY A 345 25.01 18.14 -36.79
CA GLY A 345 24.30 17.14 -37.61
C GLY A 345 25.08 15.85 -37.95
N ASN A 346 26.01 15.43 -37.09
CA ASN A 346 26.82 14.21 -37.25
C ASN A 346 26.50 13.21 -36.12
N GLY A 347 26.39 11.91 -36.43
CA GLY A 347 25.78 10.93 -35.54
C GLY A 347 26.54 10.65 -34.24
N GLN A 348 25.78 10.39 -33.16
CA GLN A 348 26.21 10.09 -31.79
C GLN A 348 26.86 11.27 -31.04
N ASP A 349 26.18 11.73 -29.98
CA ASP A 349 26.81 12.48 -28.89
C ASP A 349 27.88 11.59 -28.24
N ALA A 350 29.15 11.89 -28.51
CA ALA A 350 30.27 11.09 -28.03
C ALA A 350 30.38 11.09 -26.50
N SER A 351 29.72 12.01 -25.78
CA SER A 351 29.79 12.10 -24.32
C SER A 351 28.97 11.02 -23.60
N SER A 352 27.79 10.67 -24.12
CA SER A 352 26.95 9.59 -23.57
C SER A 352 27.58 8.22 -23.82
N GLU A 353 28.07 7.98 -25.04
CA GLU A 353 28.77 6.76 -25.42
C GLU A 353 30.11 6.61 -24.66
N LYS A 354 30.84 7.71 -24.42
CA LYS A 354 32.02 7.71 -23.54
C LYS A 354 31.66 7.33 -22.10
N TRP A 355 30.59 7.89 -21.53
CA TRP A 355 30.12 7.53 -20.18
C TRP A 355 29.79 6.03 -20.09
N LEU A 356 29.11 5.48 -21.09
CA LEU A 356 28.78 4.04 -21.15
C LEU A 356 30.04 3.17 -21.31
N ARG A 357 31.05 3.61 -22.06
CA ARG A 357 32.37 2.94 -22.16
C ARG A 357 33.17 3.02 -20.87
N GLU A 358 33.09 4.11 -20.11
CA GLU A 358 33.73 4.21 -18.79
C GLU A 358 33.15 3.15 -17.82
N VAL A 359 31.83 2.90 -17.86
CA VAL A 359 31.23 1.82 -17.07
C VAL A 359 31.66 0.44 -17.59
N ASP A 360 31.55 0.19 -18.90
CA ASP A 360 31.91 -1.10 -19.52
C ASP A 360 33.40 -1.46 -19.40
N THR A 361 34.31 -0.47 -19.35
CA THR A 361 35.75 -0.72 -19.16
C THR A 361 36.13 -0.82 -17.68
N VAL A 362 35.67 0.11 -16.82
CA VAL A 362 36.06 0.13 -15.42
C VAL A 362 35.29 -0.92 -14.62
N VAL A 363 33.95 -0.87 -14.57
CA VAL A 363 33.16 -1.70 -13.66
C VAL A 363 33.25 -3.19 -14.00
N HIS A 364 33.23 -3.53 -15.28
CA HIS A 364 33.36 -4.92 -15.72
C HIS A 364 34.75 -5.53 -15.51
N SER A 365 35.79 -4.72 -15.31
CA SER A 365 37.12 -5.23 -14.91
C SER A 365 37.10 -5.77 -13.47
N TRP A 366 36.34 -5.13 -12.58
CA TRP A 366 36.13 -5.58 -11.20
C TRP A 366 35.13 -6.74 -11.08
N MET A 367 34.15 -6.79 -11.99
CA MET A 367 33.10 -7.82 -11.98
C MET A 367 33.35 -8.91 -13.05
N PRO A 368 33.97 -10.06 -12.68
CA PRO A 368 34.08 -11.20 -13.57
C PRO A 368 32.69 -11.75 -13.95
N LEU A 369 32.60 -12.46 -15.07
CA LEU A 369 31.36 -13.12 -15.46
C LEU A 369 31.10 -14.32 -14.54
N SER A 370 29.96 -14.30 -13.85
CA SER A 370 29.58 -15.34 -12.88
C SER A 370 29.15 -16.62 -13.60
N LYS A 371 29.86 -17.72 -13.28
CA LYS A 371 29.48 -19.08 -13.65
C LYS A 371 28.49 -19.74 -12.67
N VAL A 372 28.04 -19.00 -11.65
CA VAL A 372 27.19 -19.51 -10.57
C VAL A 372 25.76 -19.01 -10.75
N ASN A 373 24.77 -19.82 -10.36
CA ASN A 373 23.36 -19.56 -10.66
C ASN A 373 22.75 -18.34 -9.95
N ASP A 374 23.43 -17.83 -8.92
CA ASP A 374 23.05 -16.70 -8.05
C ASP A 374 23.23 -15.33 -8.73
N LYS A 375 22.85 -15.24 -10.00
CA LYS A 375 22.81 -14.00 -10.79
C LYS A 375 21.64 -13.12 -10.33
N ILE A 376 21.82 -11.79 -10.39
CA ILE A 376 20.73 -10.84 -10.08
C ILE A 376 19.64 -10.97 -11.14
N ARG A 377 18.48 -11.51 -10.75
CA ARG A 377 17.25 -11.55 -11.55
C ARG A 377 16.61 -10.17 -11.61
N ILE A 378 16.25 -9.69 -12.80
CA ILE A 378 15.68 -8.36 -13.07
C ILE A 378 14.55 -8.49 -14.10
N ALA A 379 13.39 -7.87 -13.85
CA ALA A 379 12.33 -7.75 -14.85
C ALA A 379 12.33 -6.36 -15.52
N ILE A 380 12.07 -6.34 -16.82
CA ILE A 380 11.80 -5.13 -17.61
C ILE A 380 10.32 -5.17 -18.03
N LEU A 381 9.54 -4.16 -17.64
CA LEU A 381 8.14 -3.99 -18.02
C LEU A 381 8.07 -2.86 -19.07
N ASP A 382 7.92 -3.24 -20.34
CA ASP A 382 8.02 -2.33 -21.50
C ASP A 382 7.23 -2.89 -22.72
N THR A 383 7.59 -2.45 -23.92
CA THR A 383 7.06 -2.79 -25.26
C THR A 383 7.50 -4.16 -25.79
N GLY A 384 8.48 -4.83 -25.17
CA GLY A 384 8.97 -6.16 -25.54
C GLY A 384 10.49 -6.20 -25.74
N ILE A 385 10.98 -7.11 -26.60
CA ILE A 385 12.37 -7.18 -27.04
C ILE A 385 12.49 -7.84 -28.42
N ASP A 386 13.18 -7.19 -29.37
CA ASP A 386 13.62 -7.82 -30.62
C ASP A 386 14.86 -8.70 -30.36
N LEU A 387 14.64 -9.92 -29.86
CA LEU A 387 15.72 -10.88 -29.61
C LEU A 387 16.53 -11.26 -30.85
N GLY A 388 16.04 -11.02 -32.06
CA GLY A 388 16.79 -11.26 -33.29
C GLY A 388 17.69 -10.10 -33.72
N HIS A 389 17.69 -8.97 -33.00
CA HIS A 389 18.63 -7.89 -33.25
C HIS A 389 20.07 -8.36 -32.97
N PRO A 390 21.04 -8.18 -33.89
CA PRO A 390 22.38 -8.77 -33.77
C PRO A 390 23.13 -8.41 -32.48
N TYR A 391 22.80 -7.28 -31.82
CA TYR A 391 23.34 -6.92 -30.51
C TYR A 391 23.11 -8.00 -29.43
N PHE A 392 22.03 -8.79 -29.53
CA PHE A 392 21.76 -9.88 -28.59
C PHE A 392 22.53 -11.16 -28.92
N GLU A 393 22.81 -11.43 -30.19
CA GLU A 393 23.63 -12.57 -30.62
C GLU A 393 25.14 -12.31 -30.43
N GLU A 394 25.56 -11.06 -30.32
CA GLU A 394 26.91 -10.68 -29.88
C GLU A 394 27.27 -11.25 -28.50
N ARG A 395 28.56 -11.51 -28.31
CA ARG A 395 29.15 -11.91 -27.01
C ARG A 395 28.91 -10.84 -25.95
N ILE A 396 28.46 -11.27 -24.77
CA ILE A 396 28.09 -10.38 -23.67
C ILE A 396 29.22 -9.46 -23.19
N ARG A 397 30.46 -9.91 -23.32
CA ARG A 397 31.68 -9.11 -23.14
C ARG A 397 32.85 -9.71 -23.93
N THR A 398 33.86 -8.91 -24.24
CA THR A 398 35.15 -9.38 -24.75
C THR A 398 35.71 -10.51 -23.87
N GLY A 399 36.12 -11.61 -24.51
CA GLY A 399 36.59 -12.83 -23.82
C GLY A 399 35.49 -13.80 -23.37
N SER A 400 34.21 -13.44 -23.44
CA SER A 400 33.11 -14.38 -23.20
C SER A 400 32.89 -15.34 -24.37
N THR A 401 32.38 -16.54 -24.08
CA THR A 401 31.73 -17.41 -25.07
C THR A 401 30.21 -17.20 -25.11
N GLN A 402 29.62 -16.70 -24.02
CA GLN A 402 28.17 -16.47 -23.87
C GLN A 402 27.72 -15.22 -24.63
N SER A 403 26.60 -15.29 -25.37
CA SER A 403 25.94 -14.15 -26.00
C SER A 403 25.12 -13.32 -25.01
N ARG A 404 24.64 -12.14 -25.42
CA ARG A 404 23.71 -11.33 -24.61
C ARG A 404 22.33 -11.97 -24.49
N ARG A 405 21.88 -12.68 -25.55
CA ARG A 405 20.63 -13.44 -25.59
C ARG A 405 20.55 -14.48 -24.48
N GLU A 406 21.65 -15.17 -24.17
CA GLU A 406 21.71 -16.17 -23.09
C GLU A 406 21.59 -15.57 -21.67
N SER A 407 21.57 -14.25 -21.51
CA SER A 407 21.21 -13.58 -20.25
C SER A 407 19.75 -13.09 -20.21
N ILE A 408 19.00 -13.24 -21.32
CA ILE A 408 17.54 -13.12 -21.34
C ILE A 408 16.97 -14.49 -20.98
N ASN A 409 16.22 -14.59 -19.89
CA ASN A 409 15.82 -15.85 -19.28
C ASN A 409 14.40 -16.31 -19.67
N GLU A 410 13.46 -15.37 -19.75
CA GLU A 410 12.11 -15.58 -20.27
C GLU A 410 11.58 -14.25 -20.80
N CYS A 411 10.73 -14.31 -21.83
CA CYS A 411 9.99 -13.17 -22.33
C CYS A 411 8.50 -13.54 -22.42
N LYS A 412 7.62 -12.69 -21.92
CA LYS A 412 6.18 -12.96 -21.81
C LYS A 412 5.38 -11.70 -22.08
N SER A 413 4.39 -11.79 -22.97
CA SER A 413 3.38 -10.74 -23.12
C SER A 413 2.23 -10.94 -22.15
N PHE A 414 1.80 -9.83 -21.54
CA PHE A 414 0.62 -9.71 -20.70
C PHE A 414 -0.53 -9.00 -21.45
N LEU A 415 -0.33 -8.66 -22.73
CA LEU A 415 -1.35 -8.10 -23.60
C LEU A 415 -2.30 -9.20 -24.10
N ARG A 416 -3.60 -9.00 -23.90
CA ARG A 416 -4.62 -9.99 -24.28
C ARG A 416 -4.57 -10.29 -25.78
N GLY A 417 -4.40 -11.57 -26.12
CA GLY A 417 -4.40 -12.07 -27.50
C GLY A 417 -3.05 -11.99 -28.23
N LYS A 418 -2.06 -11.25 -27.71
CA LYS A 418 -0.68 -11.30 -28.22
C LYS A 418 0.10 -12.43 -27.52
N ARG A 419 1.20 -12.88 -28.13
CA ARG A 419 2.08 -13.94 -27.60
C ARG A 419 3.53 -13.55 -27.82
N GLY A 420 4.41 -14.07 -26.97
CA GLY A 420 5.86 -13.90 -27.12
C GLY A 420 6.37 -12.53 -26.69
N ASP A 421 7.43 -12.10 -27.37
CA ASP A 421 8.39 -11.07 -26.97
C ASP A 421 8.54 -9.93 -27.98
N GLU A 422 8.11 -10.17 -29.22
CA GLU A 422 8.19 -9.26 -30.36
C GLU A 422 7.82 -7.81 -30.00
N ASP A 423 8.73 -6.88 -30.29
CA ASP A 423 8.64 -5.46 -29.99
C ASP A 423 8.62 -4.68 -31.32
N ALA A 424 7.44 -4.28 -31.79
CA ALA A 424 7.32 -3.49 -33.02
C ALA A 424 7.60 -1.99 -32.80
N HIS A 425 7.60 -1.52 -31.54
CA HIS A 425 7.83 -0.13 -31.17
C HIS A 425 9.34 0.18 -31.07
N GLY A 426 10.11 -0.71 -30.43
CA GLY A 426 11.57 -0.71 -30.28
C GLY A 426 12.11 -0.17 -28.96
N HIS A 427 11.24 0.21 -27.99
CA HIS A 427 11.69 0.85 -26.76
C HIS A 427 12.20 -0.16 -25.72
N GLY A 428 11.53 -1.31 -25.58
CA GLY A 428 11.95 -2.38 -24.68
C GLY A 428 13.23 -3.06 -25.18
N THR A 429 13.37 -3.19 -26.50
CA THR A 429 14.63 -3.52 -27.18
C THR A 429 15.77 -2.60 -26.74
N HIS A 430 15.54 -1.28 -26.74
CA HIS A 430 16.51 -0.29 -26.30
C HIS A 430 16.82 -0.40 -24.80
N ALA A 431 15.79 -0.47 -23.95
CA ALA A 431 15.92 -0.59 -22.49
C ALA A 431 16.68 -1.86 -22.07
N ALA A 432 16.37 -3.01 -22.67
CA ALA A 432 17.06 -4.28 -22.42
C ALA A 432 18.52 -4.24 -22.88
N SER A 433 18.82 -3.54 -23.99
CA SER A 433 20.20 -3.36 -24.45
C SER A 433 21.03 -2.54 -23.47
N LEU A 434 20.50 -1.43 -22.94
CA LEU A 434 21.17 -0.59 -21.95
C LEU A 434 21.37 -1.33 -20.62
N LEU A 435 20.36 -2.07 -20.17
CA LEU A 435 20.42 -2.84 -18.94
C LEU A 435 21.47 -3.96 -19.01
N LEU A 436 21.52 -4.74 -20.10
CA LEU A 436 22.57 -5.74 -20.31
C LEU A 436 23.95 -5.13 -20.57
N ARG A 437 24.03 -3.91 -21.12
CA ARG A 437 25.30 -3.18 -21.29
C ARG A 437 25.93 -2.79 -19.96
N LEU A 438 25.15 -2.54 -18.92
CA LEU A 438 25.64 -2.20 -17.58
C LEU A 438 25.69 -3.40 -16.63
N ALA A 439 24.75 -4.34 -16.73
CA ALA A 439 24.66 -5.51 -15.85
C ALA A 439 24.76 -6.83 -16.66
N PRO A 440 25.92 -7.15 -17.30
CA PRO A 440 26.11 -8.36 -18.11
C PRO A 440 26.01 -9.68 -17.32
N ASN A 441 25.97 -9.60 -15.98
CA ASN A 441 25.77 -10.74 -15.10
C ASN A 441 24.32 -10.92 -14.65
N ALA A 442 23.39 -10.05 -15.06
CA ALA A 442 21.98 -10.20 -14.73
C ALA A 442 21.37 -11.45 -15.38
N LYS A 443 20.23 -11.89 -14.83
CA LYS A 443 19.23 -12.70 -15.51
C LYS A 443 18.04 -11.80 -15.78
N VAL A 444 17.77 -11.51 -17.05
CA VAL A 444 16.79 -10.51 -17.45
C VAL A 444 15.52 -11.20 -17.92
N TYR A 445 14.38 -10.73 -17.44
CA TYR A 445 13.06 -11.21 -17.82
C TYR A 445 12.30 -10.05 -18.47
N VAL A 446 11.64 -10.28 -19.60
CA VAL A 446 10.96 -9.20 -20.34
C VAL A 446 9.45 -9.42 -20.30
N ALA A 447 8.75 -8.58 -19.54
CA ALA A 447 7.30 -8.49 -19.57
C ALA A 447 6.88 -7.45 -20.62
N ARG A 448 6.32 -7.93 -21.72
CA ARG A 448 5.66 -7.06 -22.69
C ARG A 448 4.29 -6.64 -22.13
N VAL A 449 4.24 -5.42 -21.59
CA VAL A 449 3.04 -4.78 -21.03
C VAL A 449 2.53 -3.63 -21.90
N VAL A 450 3.38 -3.05 -22.77
CA VAL A 450 3.00 -1.99 -23.72
C VAL A 450 2.82 -2.57 -25.13
N ASP A 451 1.83 -2.08 -25.86
CA ASP A 451 1.56 -2.49 -27.24
C ASP A 451 2.50 -1.82 -28.27
N ASP A 452 2.18 -1.94 -29.56
CA ASP A 452 3.06 -1.53 -30.67
C ASP A 452 2.97 -0.02 -30.95
N ASP A 453 1.88 0.62 -30.53
CA ASP A 453 1.60 2.05 -30.67
C ASP A 453 2.09 2.86 -29.44
N GLY A 454 2.58 2.17 -28.41
CA GLY A 454 3.07 2.76 -27.17
C GLY A 454 1.98 2.96 -26.11
N GLU A 455 0.84 2.27 -26.22
CA GLU A 455 -0.29 2.33 -25.30
C GLU A 455 -0.40 1.06 -24.44
N ILE A 456 -1.25 1.07 -23.40
CA ILE A 456 -1.60 -0.15 -22.66
C ILE A 456 -3.13 -0.33 -22.63
N SER A 457 -3.59 -1.38 -23.31
CA SER A 457 -4.99 -1.82 -23.27
C SER A 457 -5.34 -2.42 -21.90
N ASN A 458 -6.33 -1.83 -21.20
CA ASN A 458 -6.69 -2.16 -19.81
C ASN A 458 -5.49 -2.01 -18.84
N PRO A 459 -5.03 -0.77 -18.62
CA PRO A 459 -3.72 -0.46 -18.00
C PRO A 459 -3.48 -1.17 -16.66
N ASP A 460 -4.53 -1.22 -15.84
CA ASP A 460 -4.39 -1.47 -14.42
C ASP A 460 -4.30 -2.98 -14.11
N ALA A 461 -4.85 -3.83 -14.99
CA ALA A 461 -4.74 -5.29 -14.89
C ALA A 461 -3.44 -5.82 -15.50
N VAL A 462 -2.99 -5.27 -16.64
CA VAL A 462 -1.77 -5.72 -17.34
C VAL A 462 -0.52 -5.45 -16.48
N ALA A 463 -0.46 -4.28 -15.84
CA ALA A 463 0.61 -3.95 -14.91
C ALA A 463 0.52 -4.72 -13.58
N GLU A 464 -0.68 -4.93 -13.02
CA GLU A 464 -0.86 -5.77 -11.82
C GLU A 464 -0.36 -7.21 -12.06
N GLU A 465 -0.77 -7.84 -13.18
CA GLU A 465 -0.37 -9.22 -13.49
C GLU A 465 1.15 -9.32 -13.69
N ALA A 466 1.75 -8.39 -14.44
CA ALA A 466 3.19 -8.38 -14.70
C ALA A 466 4.04 -8.15 -13.43
N ILE A 467 3.66 -7.23 -12.55
CA ILE A 467 4.37 -6.98 -11.28
C ILE A 467 4.21 -8.17 -10.33
N ASN A 468 3.01 -8.77 -10.24
CA ASN A 468 2.79 -9.97 -9.44
C ASN A 468 3.62 -11.15 -9.94
N TYR A 469 3.62 -11.41 -11.26
CA TYR A 469 4.35 -12.52 -11.88
C TYR A 469 5.88 -12.33 -11.80
N ALA A 470 6.36 -11.10 -12.01
CA ALA A 470 7.78 -10.79 -11.89
C ALA A 470 8.31 -11.00 -10.46
N SER A 471 7.56 -10.56 -9.44
CA SER A 471 7.96 -10.64 -8.04
C SER A 471 7.70 -11.99 -7.37
N ASP A 472 7.01 -12.94 -8.03
CA ASP A 472 6.57 -14.17 -7.38
C ASP A 472 7.71 -15.19 -7.16
N PRO A 473 7.88 -15.73 -5.94
CA PRO A 473 8.81 -16.83 -5.69
C PRO A 473 8.63 -18.04 -6.61
N GLU A 474 7.39 -18.35 -7.01
CA GLU A 474 7.04 -19.50 -7.87
C GLU A 474 7.14 -19.20 -9.39
N TYR A 475 7.37 -17.94 -9.78
CA TYR A 475 7.51 -17.52 -11.19
C TYR A 475 8.92 -16.96 -11.46
N TRP A 476 9.09 -15.64 -11.61
CA TRP A 476 10.40 -15.06 -11.94
C TRP A 476 11.24 -14.67 -10.72
N ASN A 477 10.61 -14.43 -9.57
CA ASN A 477 11.27 -14.14 -8.30
C ASN A 477 12.34 -13.03 -8.46
N VAL A 478 12.07 -11.95 -9.20
CA VAL A 478 13.11 -10.95 -9.52
C VAL A 478 13.46 -10.10 -8.30
N HIS A 479 14.73 -9.70 -8.15
CA HIS A 479 15.13 -8.77 -7.09
C HIS A 479 14.89 -7.31 -7.47
N ILE A 480 14.78 -7.02 -8.77
CA ILE A 480 14.62 -5.67 -9.32
C ILE A 480 13.57 -5.69 -10.44
N ILE A 481 12.69 -4.68 -10.47
CA ILE A 481 11.77 -4.38 -11.57
C ILE A 481 12.13 -3.00 -12.14
N SER A 482 12.19 -2.89 -13.46
CA SER A 482 12.40 -1.66 -14.23
C SER A 482 11.13 -1.30 -15.01
N MET A 483 10.53 -0.15 -14.73
CA MET A 483 9.27 0.33 -15.34
C MET A 483 9.48 1.67 -16.06
N SER A 484 9.70 1.64 -17.36
CA SER A 484 9.96 2.84 -18.17
C SER A 484 8.68 3.55 -18.65
N LEU A 485 7.64 3.55 -17.81
CA LEU A 485 6.26 3.98 -18.10
C LEU A 485 5.59 4.55 -16.84
N GLY A 486 4.52 5.34 -17.01
CA GLY A 486 3.79 5.91 -15.88
C GLY A 486 2.37 6.40 -16.19
N TRP A 487 1.63 6.69 -15.11
CA TRP A 487 0.27 7.21 -15.05
C TRP A 487 0.27 8.57 -14.34
N LYS A 488 -0.70 9.45 -14.63
CA LYS A 488 -0.99 10.60 -13.75
C LYS A 488 -1.65 10.16 -12.44
N ASN A 489 -2.76 9.45 -12.56
CA ASN A 489 -3.56 8.95 -11.43
C ASN A 489 -2.91 7.70 -10.82
N ILE A 490 -3.30 7.35 -9.59
CA ILE A 490 -2.86 6.11 -8.94
C ILE A 490 -3.84 4.99 -9.30
N PRO A 491 -3.38 3.85 -9.87
CA PRO A 491 -4.22 2.68 -10.06
C PRO A 491 -4.06 1.74 -8.87
N GLU A 492 -5.15 1.50 -8.15
CA GLU A 492 -5.15 0.71 -6.90
C GLU A 492 -4.58 -0.71 -7.08
N SER A 493 -4.84 -1.37 -8.21
CA SER A 493 -4.30 -2.70 -8.52
C SER A 493 -2.78 -2.71 -8.63
N VAL A 494 -2.23 -1.68 -9.29
CA VAL A 494 -0.79 -1.48 -9.46
C VAL A 494 -0.16 -1.10 -8.13
N GLU A 495 -0.84 -0.30 -7.31
CA GLU A 495 -0.40 -0.01 -5.95
C GLU A 495 -0.41 -1.25 -5.04
N ARG A 496 -1.46 -2.07 -5.07
CA ARG A 496 -1.49 -3.36 -4.34
C ARG A 496 -0.36 -4.28 -4.81
N ALA A 497 -0.09 -4.34 -6.11
CA ALA A 497 1.02 -5.12 -6.67
C ALA A 497 2.40 -4.60 -6.23
N ILE A 498 2.60 -3.28 -6.21
CA ILE A 498 3.83 -2.62 -5.73
C ILE A 498 4.03 -2.84 -4.24
N LYS A 499 2.99 -2.63 -3.41
CA LYS A 499 3.03 -2.90 -1.96
C LYS A 499 3.39 -4.36 -1.69
N LYS A 500 2.80 -5.32 -2.42
CA LYS A 500 3.14 -6.75 -2.31
C LYS A 500 4.57 -7.06 -2.76
N ALA A 501 5.00 -6.58 -3.92
CA ALA A 501 6.36 -6.81 -4.43
C ALA A 501 7.45 -6.22 -3.51
N THR A 502 7.26 -4.99 -3.04
CA THR A 502 8.25 -4.28 -2.21
C THR A 502 8.22 -4.76 -0.75
N MET A 503 7.04 -4.88 -0.12
CA MET A 503 6.92 -5.14 1.33
C MET A 503 6.86 -6.62 1.71
N THR A 504 6.54 -7.54 0.79
CA THR A 504 6.45 -8.99 1.12
C THR A 504 7.37 -9.88 0.29
N ARG A 505 8.08 -9.33 -0.69
CA ARG A 505 8.97 -10.06 -1.62
C ARG A 505 10.35 -9.39 -1.78
N GLU A 506 10.61 -8.32 -1.03
CA GLU A 506 11.88 -7.56 -1.01
C GLU A 506 12.34 -7.07 -2.41
N VAL A 507 11.41 -6.82 -3.33
CA VAL A 507 11.72 -6.44 -4.73
C VAL A 507 11.87 -4.93 -4.85
N PHE A 508 13.03 -4.46 -5.32
CA PHE A 508 13.25 -3.05 -5.64
C PHE A 508 12.56 -2.69 -6.96
N ILE A 509 11.86 -1.55 -7.03
CA ILE A 509 11.18 -1.08 -8.24
C ILE A 509 11.74 0.28 -8.63
N PHE A 510 12.30 0.39 -9.84
CA PHE A 510 12.77 1.65 -10.43
C PHE A 510 11.80 2.06 -11.54
N ALA A 511 11.35 3.31 -11.51
CA ALA A 511 10.36 3.80 -12.47
C ALA A 511 10.69 5.20 -13.01
N ALA A 512 10.30 5.44 -14.25
CA ALA A 512 10.50 6.70 -14.95
C ALA A 512 9.71 7.83 -14.29
N ALA A 513 10.37 8.97 -13.99
CA ALA A 513 9.76 10.04 -13.21
C ALA A 513 8.70 10.84 -13.99
N SER A 514 9.02 11.35 -15.19
CA SER A 514 8.15 12.05 -16.16
C SER A 514 9.04 12.67 -17.25
N ASN A 515 8.55 12.76 -18.50
CA ASN A 515 9.14 13.59 -19.56
C ASN A 515 8.34 14.89 -19.85
N ASN A 516 7.43 15.29 -18.97
CA ASN A 516 6.49 16.40 -19.21
C ASN A 516 6.94 17.77 -18.66
N GLY A 517 8.10 17.86 -18.01
CA GLY A 517 8.66 19.09 -17.46
C GLY A 517 8.03 19.54 -16.13
N PRO A 518 8.60 20.59 -15.48
CA PRO A 518 8.05 21.18 -14.27
C PRO A 518 6.92 22.14 -14.64
N THR A 519 5.68 21.66 -14.56
CA THR A 519 4.44 22.45 -14.66
C THR A 519 3.44 21.96 -13.62
N ASP A 520 2.52 22.82 -13.21
CA ASP A 520 1.74 22.65 -11.96
C ASP A 520 0.89 21.36 -11.92
N ASP A 521 0.45 20.85 -13.08
CA ASP A 521 -0.31 19.60 -13.25
C ASP A 521 0.57 18.31 -13.37
N TYR A 522 1.90 18.42 -13.30
CA TYR A 522 2.84 17.37 -13.70
C TYR A 522 3.89 17.07 -12.60
N SER A 523 3.38 16.56 -11.49
CA SER A 523 4.19 15.84 -10.50
C SER A 523 4.85 14.59 -11.09
N VAL A 524 5.78 13.99 -10.35
CA VAL A 524 6.35 12.67 -10.64
C VAL A 524 5.21 11.66 -10.86
N THR A 525 5.23 10.94 -11.97
CA THR A 525 4.15 10.00 -12.34
C THR A 525 4.04 8.85 -11.34
N TYR A 526 2.86 8.23 -11.26
CA TYR A 526 2.77 6.88 -10.69
C TYR A 526 3.41 5.91 -11.71
N PRO A 527 4.19 4.89 -11.33
CA PRO A 527 4.48 4.44 -9.98
C PRO A 527 5.71 5.10 -9.34
N ALA A 528 6.44 5.96 -10.07
CA ALA A 528 7.66 6.60 -9.59
C ALA A 528 7.46 7.43 -8.31
N ARG A 529 6.28 8.04 -8.10
CA ARG A 529 5.91 8.74 -6.85
C ARG A 529 5.42 7.84 -5.70
N ALA A 530 5.39 6.52 -5.87
CA ALA A 530 4.98 5.62 -4.79
C ALA A 530 6.07 5.52 -3.72
N MET A 531 5.69 5.50 -2.44
CA MET A 531 6.61 5.57 -1.30
C MET A 531 7.74 4.51 -1.30
N MET A 532 7.47 3.34 -1.90
CA MET A 532 8.37 2.18 -1.98
C MET A 532 9.02 1.98 -3.37
N VAL A 533 8.92 2.98 -4.25
CA VAL A 533 9.51 2.97 -5.60
C VAL A 533 10.62 4.02 -5.68
N PHE A 534 11.62 3.78 -6.53
CA PHE A 534 12.69 4.73 -6.82
C PHE A 534 12.33 5.54 -8.08
N PRO A 535 11.98 6.84 -7.97
CA PRO A 535 11.79 7.70 -9.13
C PRO A 535 13.13 8.04 -9.78
N VAL A 536 13.25 7.66 -11.05
CA VAL A 536 14.46 7.88 -11.84
C VAL A 536 14.29 9.08 -12.75
N PHE A 537 15.20 10.04 -12.61
CA PHE A 537 15.31 11.28 -13.38
C PHE A 537 16.43 11.15 -14.43
N ALA A 538 16.35 11.92 -15.51
CA ALA A 538 17.33 11.92 -16.60
C ALA A 538 18.31 13.09 -16.50
N ALA A 539 19.60 12.76 -16.58
CA ALA A 539 20.70 13.71 -16.60
C ALA A 539 21.62 13.50 -17.81
N SER A 540 22.39 14.54 -18.17
CA SER A 540 23.45 14.47 -19.18
C SER A 540 24.59 13.52 -18.76
N SER A 541 25.53 13.26 -19.67
CA SER A 541 26.78 12.55 -19.34
C SER A 541 27.61 13.25 -18.25
N GLN A 542 27.40 14.56 -18.06
CA GLN A 542 28.04 15.35 -17.01
C GLN A 542 27.23 15.38 -15.71
N GLY A 543 25.96 14.95 -15.70
CA GLY A 543 25.07 14.99 -14.54
C GLY A 543 24.07 16.15 -14.53
N GLU A 544 23.91 16.86 -15.65
CA GLU A 544 23.00 18.01 -15.74
C GLU A 544 21.55 17.57 -15.99
N LEU A 545 20.65 17.94 -15.09
CA LEU A 545 19.22 17.64 -15.19
C LEU A 545 18.56 18.43 -16.32
N GLN A 546 17.68 17.76 -17.08
CA GLN A 546 17.03 18.33 -18.25
C GLN A 546 15.64 18.89 -17.94
N ARG A 547 15.23 19.90 -18.71
CA ARG A 547 13.93 20.60 -18.56
C ARG A 547 12.69 19.73 -18.75
N PHE A 548 12.82 18.52 -19.29
CA PHE A 548 11.71 17.57 -19.45
C PHE A 548 11.44 16.74 -18.18
N ASN A 549 12.34 16.74 -17.19
CA ASN A 549 12.07 16.12 -15.90
C ASN A 549 10.93 16.86 -15.15
N PRO A 550 10.16 16.19 -14.28
CA PRO A 550 9.20 16.85 -13.40
C PRO A 550 9.91 17.63 -12.29
N SER A 551 9.17 18.40 -11.49
CA SER A 551 9.73 19.14 -10.35
C SER A 551 10.51 18.23 -9.38
N HIS A 552 11.61 18.73 -8.85
CA HIS A 552 12.63 17.96 -8.13
C HIS A 552 12.39 17.82 -6.61
N GLU A 553 11.24 18.30 -6.10
CA GLU A 553 10.91 18.29 -4.66
C GLU A 553 10.75 16.89 -4.04
N HIS A 554 10.74 15.84 -4.87
CA HIS A 554 10.65 14.46 -4.40
C HIS A 554 11.96 14.02 -3.72
N LYS A 555 11.99 14.09 -2.38
CA LYS A 555 13.16 13.82 -1.50
C LYS A 555 13.92 12.50 -1.76
N LYS A 556 13.28 11.50 -2.41
CA LYS A 556 13.91 10.21 -2.81
C LYS A 556 14.43 10.17 -4.26
N GLY A 557 14.46 11.31 -4.97
CA GLY A 557 14.82 11.36 -6.39
C GLY A 557 16.26 10.93 -6.67
N LEU A 558 16.44 10.07 -7.66
CA LEU A 558 17.74 9.63 -8.17
C LEU A 558 17.83 9.96 -9.66
N SER A 559 18.98 10.43 -10.14
CA SER A 559 19.21 10.72 -11.56
C SER A 559 20.37 9.91 -12.12
N THR A 560 20.35 9.60 -13.41
CA THR A 560 21.50 9.00 -14.11
C THR A 560 21.48 9.36 -15.60
N LEU A 561 22.41 8.84 -16.39
CA LEU A 561 22.47 9.11 -17.83
C LEU A 561 21.13 8.75 -18.50
N GLY A 562 20.47 9.74 -19.07
CA GLY A 562 19.20 9.60 -19.79
C GLY A 562 19.05 10.57 -20.95
N VAL A 563 20.17 11.07 -21.48
CA VAL A 563 20.23 12.11 -22.51
C VAL A 563 21.21 11.71 -23.59
N ASN A 564 20.80 11.92 -24.84
CA ASN A 564 21.55 11.63 -26.05
C ASN A 564 22.10 10.19 -26.12
N VAL A 565 21.37 9.23 -25.58
CA VAL A 565 21.79 7.83 -25.50
C VAL A 565 21.47 7.13 -26.81
N THR A 566 22.49 6.59 -27.49
CA THR A 566 22.32 5.78 -28.69
C THR A 566 22.45 4.29 -28.36
N GLY A 567 21.56 3.48 -28.92
CA GLY A 567 21.56 2.02 -28.73
C GLY A 567 20.65 1.32 -29.72
N PRO A 568 20.61 -0.02 -29.71
CA PRO A 568 19.67 -0.86 -30.46
C PRO A 568 18.23 -0.34 -30.47
N TRP A 569 17.54 -0.63 -31.57
CA TRP A 569 16.10 -0.44 -31.74
C TRP A 569 15.55 -1.69 -32.44
N THR A 570 14.23 -1.85 -32.54
CA THR A 570 13.64 -2.99 -33.27
C THR A 570 13.95 -2.95 -34.77
N ARG A 571 14.09 -4.12 -35.38
CA ARG A 571 14.10 -4.33 -36.84
C ARG A 571 12.71 -4.35 -37.46
N HIS A 572 11.64 -4.35 -36.67
CA HIS A 572 10.29 -4.29 -37.20
C HIS A 572 10.08 -2.99 -38.01
N GLY A 573 9.54 -3.12 -39.23
CA GLY A 573 9.28 -1.98 -40.11
C GLY A 573 10.52 -1.38 -40.78
N THR A 574 11.67 -2.05 -40.79
CA THR A 574 12.88 -1.61 -41.52
C THR A 574 13.67 -2.78 -42.11
N ASP A 575 14.34 -2.55 -43.23
CA ASP A 575 15.30 -3.50 -43.84
C ASP A 575 16.71 -3.42 -43.19
N GLU A 576 16.91 -2.50 -42.22
CA GLU A 576 18.15 -2.40 -41.47
C GLU A 576 18.40 -3.66 -40.62
N LYS A 577 19.61 -4.23 -40.73
CA LYS A 577 19.99 -5.45 -40.00
C LYS A 577 20.27 -5.22 -38.51
N SER A 578 20.79 -4.04 -38.17
CA SER A 578 21.17 -3.64 -36.81
C SER A 578 20.76 -2.19 -36.53
N PRO A 579 19.46 -1.84 -36.62
CA PRO A 579 18.99 -0.48 -36.46
C PRO A 579 19.32 0.03 -35.05
N THR A 580 19.68 1.30 -34.98
CA THR A 580 19.93 2.00 -33.72
C THR A 580 19.17 3.32 -33.72
N ARG A 581 18.77 3.77 -32.53
CA ARG A 581 18.19 5.10 -32.36
C ARG A 581 18.81 5.80 -31.18
N CYS A 582 18.92 7.12 -31.29
CA CYS A 582 19.28 8.00 -30.21
C CYS A 582 18.00 8.50 -29.52
N ARG A 583 17.95 8.46 -28.18
CA ARG A 583 16.85 8.95 -27.35
C ARG A 583 17.32 9.68 -26.08
N SER A 584 16.45 10.55 -25.58
CA SER A 584 16.57 11.24 -24.28
C SER A 584 15.25 11.10 -23.52
N GLY A 585 15.27 10.77 -22.23
CA GLY A 585 14.05 10.60 -21.43
C GLY A 585 14.30 9.88 -20.09
N THR A 586 13.39 10.01 -19.13
CA THR A 586 13.49 9.29 -17.85
C THR A 586 13.26 7.78 -18.01
N SER A 587 12.47 7.39 -19.01
CA SER A 587 12.38 6.04 -19.58
C SER A 587 13.72 5.42 -20.03
N ILE A 588 14.71 6.25 -20.41
CA ILE A 588 16.07 5.83 -20.81
C ILE A 588 16.99 5.69 -19.58
N ALA A 589 16.85 6.60 -18.61
CA ALA A 589 17.60 6.56 -17.35
C ALA A 589 17.19 5.38 -16.45
N THR A 590 15.92 4.97 -16.49
CA THR A 590 15.35 3.91 -15.64
C THR A 590 16.08 2.55 -15.74
N PRO A 591 16.28 1.94 -16.94
CA PRO A 591 17.02 0.69 -17.06
C PRO A 591 18.50 0.82 -16.69
N ILE A 592 19.10 2.01 -16.88
CA ILE A 592 20.47 2.33 -16.46
C ILE A 592 20.56 2.36 -14.92
N MET A 593 19.56 2.93 -14.23
CA MET A 593 19.47 2.91 -12.77
C MET A 593 19.23 1.50 -12.22
N ALA A 594 18.33 0.73 -12.83
CA ALA A 594 18.07 -0.67 -12.45
C ALA A 594 19.33 -1.54 -12.59
N ALA A 595 20.12 -1.35 -13.66
CA ALA A 595 21.41 -1.99 -13.83
C ALA A 595 22.45 -1.50 -12.80
N SER A 596 22.41 -0.22 -12.41
CA SER A 596 23.27 0.35 -11.36
C SER A 596 23.02 -0.32 -10.01
N ALA A 597 21.74 -0.48 -9.63
CA ALA A 597 21.35 -1.23 -8.43
C ALA A 597 21.77 -2.72 -8.52
N ALA A 598 21.62 -3.35 -9.69
CA ALA A 598 22.06 -4.73 -9.90
C ALA A 598 23.58 -4.91 -9.73
N LEU A 599 24.39 -3.93 -10.15
CA LEU A 599 25.83 -3.91 -9.92
C LEU A 599 26.18 -3.80 -8.43
N ALA A 600 25.45 -2.98 -7.66
CA ALA A 600 25.63 -2.88 -6.21
C ALA A 600 25.35 -4.23 -5.52
N LEU A 601 24.21 -4.86 -5.82
CA LEU A 601 23.87 -6.20 -5.31
C LEU A 601 24.87 -7.26 -5.79
N GLN A 602 25.34 -7.19 -7.04
CA GLN A 602 26.34 -8.13 -7.53
C GLN A 602 27.64 -8.03 -6.72
N TYR A 603 28.16 -6.84 -6.45
CA TYR A 603 29.39 -6.68 -5.66
C TYR A 603 29.24 -7.30 -4.25
N ILE A 604 28.07 -7.13 -3.63
CA ILE A 604 27.74 -7.67 -2.30
C ILE A 604 27.72 -9.21 -2.30
N TYR A 605 27.04 -9.81 -3.27
CA TYR A 605 26.84 -11.26 -3.36
C TYR A 605 27.92 -12.00 -4.19
N GLN A 606 28.90 -11.29 -4.75
CA GLN A 606 29.99 -11.86 -5.56
C GLN A 606 30.75 -12.91 -4.74
N LYS A 607 30.88 -14.14 -5.26
CA LYS A 607 31.55 -15.23 -4.53
C LYS A 607 33.08 -15.11 -4.56
N PRO A 608 33.79 -15.30 -3.42
CA PRO A 608 33.26 -15.52 -2.07
C PRO A 608 32.63 -14.24 -1.50
N PRO A 609 31.41 -14.34 -0.91
CA PRO A 609 30.61 -13.18 -0.52
C PRO A 609 31.34 -12.30 0.51
N LEU A 610 30.99 -11.01 0.53
CA LEU A 610 31.54 -10.07 1.50
C LEU A 610 31.20 -10.51 2.92
N LYS A 611 32.21 -10.94 3.68
CA LYS A 611 32.08 -11.21 5.12
C LYS A 611 32.09 -9.87 5.87
N ILE A 612 30.91 -9.28 5.95
CA ILE A 612 30.59 -8.05 6.68
C ILE A 612 29.36 -8.35 7.55
N GLU A 613 29.40 -7.94 8.81
CA GLU A 613 28.26 -8.11 9.73
C GLU A 613 27.15 -7.11 9.42
N GLY A 614 25.88 -7.51 9.55
CA GLY A 614 24.73 -6.63 9.26
C GLY A 614 24.50 -6.33 7.77
N LEU A 615 25.17 -7.05 6.85
CA LEU A 615 25.08 -6.86 5.40
C LEU A 615 23.63 -6.94 4.87
N ASP A 616 22.78 -7.75 5.49
CA ASP A 616 21.36 -7.88 5.16
C ASP A 616 20.57 -6.57 5.33
N ARG A 617 21.04 -5.63 6.15
CA ARG A 617 20.41 -4.29 6.29
C ARG A 617 20.42 -3.50 4.97
N LEU A 618 21.29 -3.86 4.02
CA LEU A 618 21.35 -3.26 2.69
C LEU A 618 20.27 -3.80 1.72
N LYS A 619 19.47 -4.78 2.14
CA LYS A 619 18.31 -5.30 1.36
C LYS A 619 17.06 -4.42 1.48
N GLY A 620 16.96 -3.58 2.51
CA GLY A 620 15.89 -2.60 2.63
C GLY A 620 16.01 -1.47 1.60
N ILE A 621 14.92 -0.73 1.38
CA ILE A 621 14.92 0.42 0.45
C ILE A 621 15.96 1.47 0.86
N ASP A 622 16.08 1.79 2.14
CA ASP A 622 17.08 2.74 2.63
C ASP A 622 18.51 2.21 2.42
N GLY A 623 18.69 0.89 2.56
CA GLY A 623 19.91 0.19 2.18
C GLY A 623 20.31 0.38 0.70
N MET A 624 19.34 0.33 -0.20
CA MET A 624 19.54 0.59 -1.63
C MET A 624 19.77 2.09 -1.93
N VAL A 625 19.08 3.02 -1.25
CA VAL A 625 19.40 4.46 -1.31
C VAL A 625 20.86 4.68 -0.92
N GLU A 626 21.30 4.06 0.17
CA GLU A 626 22.64 4.21 0.70
C GLU A 626 23.71 3.61 -0.22
N LEU A 627 23.44 2.47 -0.86
CA LEU A 627 24.29 1.88 -1.89
C LEU A 627 24.40 2.75 -3.15
N LEU A 628 23.28 3.28 -3.64
CA LEU A 628 23.28 4.16 -4.81
C LEU A 628 23.95 5.52 -4.48
N SER A 629 23.92 5.97 -3.23
CA SER A 629 24.68 7.15 -2.78
C SER A 629 26.21 6.97 -2.91
N LEU A 630 26.73 5.74 -2.86
CA LEU A 630 28.16 5.46 -3.10
C LEU A 630 28.55 5.65 -4.58
N MET A 631 27.58 5.66 -5.49
CA MET A 631 27.79 5.93 -6.92
C MET A 631 27.73 7.43 -7.27
N LYS A 632 27.53 8.31 -6.28
CA LYS A 632 27.45 9.76 -6.47
C LYS A 632 28.85 10.38 -6.66
N PRO A 633 29.15 11.09 -7.76
CA PRO A 633 30.43 11.78 -7.89
C PRO A 633 30.53 12.95 -6.88
N PRO A 634 31.75 13.30 -6.38
CA PRO A 634 31.90 14.22 -5.24
C PRO A 634 31.28 15.62 -5.37
N HIS A 635 31.03 16.08 -6.61
CA HIS A 635 30.50 17.41 -6.90
C HIS A 635 28.96 17.47 -6.96
N PHE A 636 28.26 16.32 -7.03
CA PHE A 636 26.80 16.26 -7.19
C PHE A 636 26.10 16.16 -5.85
N ASN A 637 26.03 17.28 -5.11
CA ASN A 637 25.47 17.26 -3.75
C ASN A 637 23.97 17.47 -3.64
N GLU A 638 23.31 17.90 -4.72
CA GLU A 638 21.88 18.18 -4.77
C GLU A 638 21.04 16.98 -5.24
N THR A 639 19.76 16.96 -4.86
CA THR A 639 18.76 15.97 -5.29
C THR A 639 18.00 16.45 -6.54
N PRO A 640 17.65 15.57 -7.51
CA PRO A 640 17.86 14.11 -7.53
C PRO A 640 19.32 13.68 -7.78
N TYR A 641 19.88 12.85 -6.88
CA TYR A 641 21.31 12.54 -6.86
C TYR A 641 21.79 11.85 -8.15
N PHE A 642 22.84 12.39 -8.79
CA PHE A 642 23.42 11.80 -9.99
C PHE A 642 24.25 10.54 -9.68
N VAL A 643 23.68 9.38 -10.02
CA VAL A 643 24.28 8.04 -9.90
C VAL A 643 25.13 7.76 -11.13
N LYS A 644 26.45 7.60 -10.92
CA LYS A 644 27.38 7.09 -11.93
C LYS A 644 28.02 5.77 -11.46
N PRO A 645 27.69 4.62 -12.09
CA PRO A 645 28.24 3.33 -11.71
C PRO A 645 29.77 3.32 -11.64
N GLY A 646 30.31 2.60 -10.66
CA GLY A 646 31.75 2.41 -10.50
C GLY A 646 32.50 3.52 -9.76
N VAL A 647 31.89 4.66 -9.41
CA VAL A 647 32.57 5.77 -8.71
C VAL A 647 33.29 5.31 -7.43
N TRP A 648 32.69 4.40 -6.66
CA TRP A 648 33.24 3.79 -5.45
C TRP A 648 34.11 2.55 -5.71
N LEU A 649 33.99 1.90 -6.86
CA LEU A 649 34.71 0.66 -7.21
C LEU A 649 36.15 0.90 -7.70
N ARG A 650 36.72 2.09 -7.45
CA ARG A 650 38.09 2.44 -7.88
C ARG A 650 39.16 1.58 -7.20
N GLU A 651 38.93 1.20 -5.94
CA GLU A 651 39.84 0.41 -5.12
C GLU A 651 39.05 -0.54 -4.23
N LYS A 652 39.50 -1.80 -4.11
CA LYS A 652 38.74 -2.85 -3.41
C LYS A 652 38.53 -2.55 -1.92
N GLU A 653 39.55 -2.01 -1.25
CA GLU A 653 39.49 -1.70 0.18
C GLU A 653 38.64 -0.46 0.45
N TYR A 654 38.74 0.57 -0.40
CA TYR A 654 37.84 1.73 -0.37
C TYR A 654 36.38 1.32 -0.55
N ALA A 655 36.09 0.50 -1.57
CA ALA A 655 34.75 -0.01 -1.85
C ALA A 655 34.17 -0.80 -0.66
N ARG A 656 34.96 -1.72 -0.08
CA ARG A 656 34.58 -2.48 1.12
C ARG A 656 34.30 -1.56 2.31
N LYS A 657 35.23 -0.65 2.62
CA LYS A 657 35.11 0.29 3.74
C LYS A 657 33.87 1.16 3.61
N LYS A 658 33.54 1.62 2.41
CA LYS A 658 32.33 2.42 2.15
C LYS A 658 31.03 1.64 2.38
N VAL A 659 31.00 0.34 2.04
CA VAL A 659 29.85 -0.54 2.37
C VAL A 659 29.74 -0.74 3.88
N GLU A 660 30.85 -0.95 4.59
CA GLU A 660 30.89 -1.09 6.05
C GLU A 660 30.42 0.21 6.77
N GLU A 661 30.90 1.38 6.31
CA GLU A 661 30.46 2.70 6.81
C GLU A 661 28.94 2.91 6.64
N LYS A 662 28.34 2.44 5.53
CA LYS A 662 26.88 2.57 5.31
C LYS A 662 26.05 1.64 6.20
N ILE A 663 26.49 0.41 6.45
CA ILE A 663 25.82 -0.51 7.38
C ILE A 663 25.83 0.05 8.81
N GLN A 664 26.92 0.71 9.19
CA GLN A 664 27.01 1.43 10.47
C GLN A 664 26.08 2.65 10.50
N HIS A 665 26.02 3.45 9.43
CA HIS A 665 25.13 4.61 9.36
C HIS A 665 23.65 4.22 9.54
N ILE A 666 23.18 3.19 8.83
CA ILE A 666 21.80 2.65 8.96
C ILE A 666 21.54 2.19 10.40
N TRP A 667 22.50 1.51 11.03
CA TRP A 667 22.36 1.03 12.41
C TRP A 667 22.23 2.17 13.43
N TYR A 668 23.09 3.19 13.34
CA TYR A 668 22.99 4.35 14.24
C TYR A 668 21.74 5.19 13.98
N GLY A 669 21.33 5.33 12.72
CA GLY A 669 20.09 6.02 12.34
C GLY A 669 18.79 5.29 12.70
N GLN A 670 18.86 4.01 13.11
CA GLN A 670 17.75 3.24 13.68
C GLN A 670 17.73 3.24 15.22
N ILE A 671 18.75 3.81 15.86
CA ILE A 671 18.89 3.90 17.32
C ILE A 671 18.54 5.31 17.85
N GLN A 672 18.50 6.32 16.96
CA GLN A 672 18.13 7.70 17.25
C GLN A 672 16.64 7.95 17.01
#